data_AF-A0A1H1P807-F1
#
_entry.id   AF-A0A1H1P807-F1
#
_cell.length_a   1.000
_cell.length_b   1.000
_cell.length_c   1.000
_cell.angle_alpha   90.00
_cell.angle_beta   90.00
_cell.angle_gamma   90.00
#
_symmetry.space_group_name_H-M   'P 1'
#
loop_
_entity.id
_entity.type
_entity.pdbx_description
1 polymer ?
#
loop_
_entity_poly.entity_id
_entity_poly.type
_entity_poly.pdbx_seq_one_letter_code
_entity_poly.pdbx_strand_id
1 'polypeptide(L)'
;MTADADAGAGTTWRGRGGAVLPRWVLVPAAVGLALVVVPVVALVLATPWPDLPALLTSRSAVEALWLSLRTSVLATVICAALGVPHALVLARASFPGQRVVRALVLLPLALPPVVGGVALLEAFGRRGLVGEPLAVLGLEIGFTTAAVVLAQTFVALPFLVLSLEGALRGRREGAEDVAATLGAAPSRVLTRVTMPAVAPGLVSGLVLAWARALGEFGATITFAGSLPGVTQTLPLHVYVTRSSDPEGAIAMSLLLVVVALVVTTAVYRPPQRPRAARAPDPAASSGPPPTTAAPTTAAPTTTAPADPGPSGPAVDVARPAPAAATVTARVPDRDVDATISVAAGEVVAVVGPNGAGKSTLLAAAAGLVPGTLAVDDGPVEAAPVHRRRVGWVPQQPTAVARRTLDDVAFGPRAAGLRPDVAHGRAHAELRLLDADHLAEVPSTALSGGQAQRVAIARALAADPRLLLLDEPFASLDTAVAHEVRTALRDRLAATACSTLLVTHDPLDLLLLADRVVVMEDGRVVDDRPVADVLGAPRTTFTARLAGINLLRGTAVADGLDTPTGRISGVPGDGGPPEVGAGGVAVFDPAAVAVHRTPPGGSPRNTIPVRVTGVRPHGALVRVHATSDDGTHLAADLTPAALADLDVRAGERLLFVVKAAEVRVVGL
;
A
#
# COMPACT_ATOMS: atom_id res chain seq x y z
N MET A 1 -25.11 -4.62 53.62
CA MET A 1 -23.81 -4.06 54.04
C MET A 1 -22.77 -4.96 53.39
N THR A 2 -22.31 -4.76 52.16
CA THR A 2 -21.84 -3.61 51.35
C THR A 2 -22.10 -4.02 49.87
N ALA A 3 -22.75 -3.29 48.95
CA ALA A 3 -22.64 -1.90 48.50
C ALA A 3 -21.20 -1.47 48.22
N ASP A 4 -20.59 -2.00 47.16
CA ASP A 4 -19.89 -1.22 46.11
C ASP A 4 -19.26 -2.15 45.06
N ALA A 5 -19.49 -1.87 43.77
CA ALA A 5 -18.68 -2.23 42.59
C ALA A 5 -19.49 -2.32 41.27
N ASP A 6 -20.52 -1.49 41.08
CA ASP A 6 -21.18 -1.35 39.77
C ASP A 6 -21.36 0.13 39.37
N ALA A 7 -20.34 0.95 39.66
CA ALA A 7 -20.23 2.33 39.22
C ALA A 7 -19.10 2.47 38.19
N GLY A 8 -19.40 2.15 36.93
CA GLY A 8 -18.45 2.34 35.83
C GLY A 8 -19.02 2.11 34.42
N ALA A 9 -20.14 1.40 34.30
CA ALA A 9 -20.76 1.09 33.02
C ALA A 9 -21.70 2.21 32.53
N GLY A 10 -21.14 3.38 32.23
CA GLY A 10 -21.98 4.52 31.78
C GLY A 10 -21.26 5.65 31.08
N THR A 11 -20.00 5.51 30.64
CA THR A 11 -19.19 6.66 30.18
C THR A 11 -18.76 6.61 28.71
N THR A 12 -19.26 5.63 27.96
CA THR A 12 -18.77 5.34 26.61
C THR A 12 -19.91 5.50 25.59
N TRP A 13 -19.61 6.23 24.51
CA TRP A 13 -20.49 6.39 23.34
C TRP A 13 -19.83 5.62 22.18
N ARG A 14 -20.57 4.72 21.52
CA ARG A 14 -20.04 3.93 20.39
C ARG A 14 -20.01 4.80 19.12
N GLY A 15 -18.82 5.18 18.67
CA GLY A 15 -18.63 5.92 17.42
C GLY A 15 -18.62 5.05 16.17
N ARG A 16 -18.69 5.68 14.99
CA ARG A 16 -18.47 5.01 13.70
C ARG A 16 -17.07 4.39 13.68
N GLY A 17 -16.98 3.09 13.44
CA GLY A 17 -15.71 2.35 13.34
C GLY A 17 -15.26 1.64 14.62
N GLY A 18 -16.11 1.52 15.64
CA GLY A 18 -15.80 0.74 16.86
C GLY A 18 -14.93 1.47 17.89
N ALA A 19 -14.45 2.68 17.57
CA ALA A 19 -13.76 3.53 18.53
C ALA A 19 -14.74 4.07 19.60
N VAL A 20 -14.32 3.98 20.85
CA VAL A 20 -15.07 4.43 22.02
C VAL A 20 -14.47 5.73 22.52
N LEU A 21 -15.23 6.82 22.44
CA LEU A 21 -14.79 8.14 22.93
C LEU A 21 -15.25 8.35 24.39
N PRO A 22 -14.40 8.93 25.25
CA PRO A 22 -14.82 9.36 26.59
C PRO A 22 -15.89 10.45 26.50
N ARG A 23 -17.01 10.30 27.23
CA ARG A 23 -18.13 11.28 27.21
C ARG A 23 -17.74 12.70 27.61
N TRP A 24 -16.70 12.89 28.43
CA TRP A 24 -16.26 14.22 28.83
C TRP A 24 -15.78 15.08 27.65
N VAL A 25 -15.30 14.46 26.55
CA VAL A 25 -14.88 15.15 25.32
C VAL A 25 -16.04 15.87 24.64
N LEU A 26 -17.28 15.44 24.88
CA LEU A 26 -18.47 16.08 24.31
C LEU A 26 -18.70 17.49 24.85
N VAL A 27 -18.31 17.77 26.10
CA VAL A 27 -18.48 19.10 26.71
C VAL A 27 -17.64 20.16 26.00
N PRO A 28 -16.29 20.05 25.91
CA PRO A 28 -15.49 21.02 25.18
C PRO A 28 -15.83 21.05 23.68
N ALA A 29 -16.24 19.93 23.08
CA ALA A 29 -16.72 19.91 21.69
C ALA A 29 -18.01 20.73 21.51
N ALA A 30 -18.98 20.62 22.43
CA ALA A 30 -20.21 21.38 22.41
C ALA A 30 -19.95 22.88 22.66
N VAL A 31 -19.06 23.22 23.59
CA VAL A 31 -18.61 24.61 23.82
C VAL A 31 -17.95 25.17 22.56
N GLY A 32 -17.07 24.40 21.93
CA GLY A 32 -16.43 24.78 20.66
C GLY A 32 -17.45 25.00 19.54
N LEU A 33 -18.48 24.15 19.44
CA LEU A 33 -19.57 24.34 18.47
C LEU A 33 -20.40 25.59 18.78
N ALA A 34 -20.76 25.81 20.05
CA ALA A 34 -21.51 26.98 20.48
C ALA A 34 -20.76 28.29 20.18
N LEU A 35 -19.44 28.33 20.38
CA LEU A 35 -18.60 29.49 20.06
C LEU A 35 -18.69 29.90 18.58
N VAL A 36 -18.87 28.93 17.67
CA VAL A 36 -19.00 29.19 16.22
C VAL A 36 -20.46 29.50 15.84
N VAL A 37 -21.43 28.80 16.42
CA VAL A 37 -22.84 28.89 16.02
C VAL A 37 -23.53 30.13 16.61
N VAL A 38 -23.26 30.49 17.86
CA VAL A 38 -23.95 31.60 18.55
C VAL A 38 -23.79 32.94 17.80
N PRO A 39 -22.61 33.36 17.32
CA PRO A 39 -22.47 34.60 16.55
C PRO A 39 -23.29 34.59 15.25
N VAL A 40 -23.36 33.44 14.56
CA VAL A 40 -24.16 33.29 13.33
C VAL A 40 -25.65 33.39 13.66
N VAL A 41 -26.11 32.76 14.73
CA VAL A 41 -27.50 32.87 15.20
C VAL A 41 -27.82 34.32 15.57
N ALA A 42 -26.94 35.01 16.30
CA ALA A 42 -27.11 36.42 16.64
C ALA A 42 -27.23 37.31 15.39
N LEU A 43 -26.42 37.03 14.35
CA LEU A 43 -26.49 37.74 13.08
C LEU A 43 -27.84 37.53 12.37
N VAL A 44 -28.33 36.28 12.33
CA VAL A 44 -29.64 35.93 11.76
C VAL A 44 -30.78 36.63 12.52
N LEU A 45 -30.70 36.67 13.85
CA LEU A 45 -31.70 37.33 14.69
C LEU A 45 -31.68 38.87 14.54
N ALA A 46 -30.50 39.45 14.30
CA ALA A 46 -30.33 40.89 14.09
C ALA A 46 -30.68 41.36 12.66
N THR A 47 -31.02 40.44 11.75
CA THR A 47 -31.24 40.77 10.33
C THR A 47 -32.59 41.48 10.10
N PRO A 48 -32.62 42.62 9.39
CA PRO A 48 -33.86 43.31 9.02
C PRO A 48 -34.56 42.58 7.86
N TRP A 49 -35.32 41.52 8.19
CA TRP A 49 -36.02 40.68 7.20
C TRP A 49 -36.91 41.43 6.18
N PRO A 50 -37.65 42.50 6.56
CA PRO A 50 -38.49 43.22 5.60
C PRO A 50 -37.70 43.93 4.51
N ASP A 51 -36.57 44.54 4.86
CA ASP A 51 -35.75 45.34 3.96
C ASP A 51 -34.64 44.53 3.27
N LEU A 52 -34.44 43.28 3.72
CA LEU A 52 -33.41 42.37 3.21
C LEU A 52 -33.38 42.27 1.67
N PRO A 53 -34.51 42.09 0.95
CA PRO A 53 -34.48 42.04 -0.51
C PRO A 53 -33.98 43.33 -1.14
N ALA A 54 -34.39 44.48 -0.62
CA ALA A 54 -33.97 45.79 -1.13
C ALA A 54 -32.48 46.06 -0.87
N LEU A 55 -32.00 45.72 0.33
CA LEU A 55 -30.60 45.86 0.72
C LEU A 55 -29.68 44.95 -0.13
N LEU A 56 -30.09 43.70 -0.39
CA LEU A 56 -29.33 42.73 -1.18
C LEU A 56 -29.36 43.00 -2.69
N THR A 57 -30.43 43.60 -3.20
CA THR A 57 -30.56 43.94 -4.63
C THR A 57 -30.03 45.34 -4.96
N SER A 58 -29.52 46.06 -3.96
CA SER A 58 -28.85 47.34 -4.19
C SER A 58 -27.66 47.17 -5.14
N ARG A 59 -27.46 48.15 -6.02
CA ARG A 59 -26.43 48.10 -7.07
C ARG A 59 -25.03 47.86 -6.50
N SER A 60 -24.69 48.53 -5.40
CA SER A 60 -23.40 48.39 -4.73
C SER A 60 -23.21 47.01 -4.09
N ALA A 61 -24.25 46.44 -3.48
CA ALA A 61 -24.20 45.09 -2.92
C ALA A 61 -23.98 44.03 -4.00
N VAL A 62 -24.71 44.12 -5.12
CA VAL A 62 -24.59 43.19 -6.26
C VAL A 62 -23.21 43.32 -6.92
N GLU A 63 -22.72 44.54 -7.14
CA GLU A 63 -21.39 44.78 -7.70
C GLU A 63 -20.29 44.21 -6.78
N ALA A 64 -20.37 44.45 -5.46
CA ALA A 64 -19.41 43.93 -4.49
C ALA A 64 -19.47 42.39 -4.38
N LEU A 65 -20.66 41.80 -4.38
CA LEU A 65 -20.84 40.33 -4.39
C LEU A 65 -20.25 39.70 -5.65
N TRP A 66 -20.59 40.24 -6.82
CA TRP A 66 -20.09 39.73 -8.10
C TRP A 66 -18.57 39.85 -8.21
N LEU A 67 -18.01 41.01 -7.81
CA LEU A 67 -16.57 41.20 -7.75
C LEU A 67 -15.92 40.16 -6.83
N SER A 68 -16.46 39.95 -5.63
CA SER A 68 -15.91 38.99 -4.65
C SER A 68 -15.92 37.56 -5.15
N LEU A 69 -17.02 37.13 -5.78
CA LEU A 69 -17.12 35.80 -6.36
C LEU A 69 -16.13 35.62 -7.51
N ARG A 70 -16.04 36.60 -8.42
CA ARG A 70 -15.12 36.56 -9.56
C ARG A 70 -13.66 36.52 -9.10
N THR A 71 -13.26 37.40 -8.19
CA THR A 71 -11.87 37.47 -7.73
C THR A 71 -11.49 36.27 -6.87
N SER A 72 -12.38 35.80 -5.98
CA SER A 72 -12.10 34.61 -5.17
C SER A 72 -12.01 33.33 -5.99
N VAL A 73 -12.87 33.14 -7.00
CA VAL A 73 -12.76 31.98 -7.91
C VAL A 73 -11.45 32.04 -8.71
N LEU A 74 -11.12 33.20 -9.27
CA LEU A 74 -9.87 33.37 -10.01
C LEU A 74 -8.64 33.16 -9.11
N ALA A 75 -8.65 33.69 -7.89
CA ALA A 75 -7.60 33.45 -6.90
C ALA A 75 -7.48 31.96 -6.56
N THR A 76 -8.59 31.24 -6.40
CA THR A 76 -8.58 29.78 -6.17
C THR A 76 -7.99 29.02 -7.35
N VAL A 77 -8.28 29.41 -8.59
CA VAL A 77 -7.67 28.81 -9.80
C VAL A 77 -6.16 29.05 -9.82
N ILE A 78 -5.71 30.27 -9.50
CA ILE A 78 -4.28 30.60 -9.40
C ILE A 78 -3.63 29.82 -8.25
N CYS A 79 -4.28 29.72 -7.09
CA CYS A 79 -3.85 28.87 -5.99
C CYS A 79 -3.72 27.42 -6.45
N ALA A 80 -4.65 26.87 -7.22
CA ALA A 80 -4.55 25.52 -7.76
C ALA A 80 -3.33 25.36 -8.69
N ALA A 81 -3.15 26.31 -9.61
CA ALA A 81 -2.06 26.30 -10.59
C ALA A 81 -0.68 26.40 -9.93
N LEU A 82 -0.54 27.20 -8.87
CA LEU A 82 0.74 27.43 -8.17
C LEU A 82 0.94 26.45 -7.00
N GLY A 83 -0.09 26.24 -6.20
CA GLY A 83 -0.06 25.47 -4.96
C GLY A 83 -0.01 23.95 -5.18
N VAL A 84 -0.63 23.40 -6.23
CA VAL A 84 -0.54 21.96 -6.52
C VAL A 84 0.90 21.54 -6.85
N PRO A 85 1.62 22.20 -7.79
CA PRO A 85 3.03 21.93 -8.01
C PRO A 85 3.88 22.14 -6.76
N HIS A 86 3.61 23.21 -5.99
CA HIS A 86 4.36 23.51 -4.77
C HIS A 86 4.22 22.40 -3.72
N ALA A 87 2.99 21.92 -3.50
CA ALA A 87 2.72 20.81 -2.59
C ALA A 87 3.37 19.51 -3.07
N LEU A 88 3.36 19.22 -4.38
CA LEU A 88 4.02 18.05 -4.95
C LEU A 88 5.54 18.10 -4.72
N VAL A 89 6.18 19.24 -5.01
CA VAL A 89 7.62 19.42 -4.78
C VAL A 89 7.97 19.31 -3.30
N LEU A 90 7.22 19.96 -2.42
CA LEU A 90 7.46 19.88 -0.97
C LEU A 90 7.21 18.48 -0.40
N ALA A 91 6.27 17.72 -0.97
CA ALA A 91 5.95 16.37 -0.52
C ALA A 91 6.91 15.30 -1.06
N ARG A 92 7.39 15.44 -2.31
CA ARG A 92 8.08 14.36 -3.04
C ARG A 92 9.55 14.63 -3.34
N ALA A 93 10.01 15.87 -3.31
CA ALA A 93 11.42 16.20 -3.55
C ALA A 93 12.16 16.48 -2.25
N SER A 94 13.44 16.09 -2.21
CA SER A 94 14.41 16.51 -1.20
C SER A 94 15.42 17.45 -1.86
N PHE A 95 15.62 18.64 -1.29
CA PHE A 95 16.58 19.62 -1.79
C PHE A 95 17.09 20.52 -0.65
N PRO A 96 18.31 21.06 -0.76
CA PRO A 96 18.84 21.98 0.25
C PRO A 96 17.94 23.23 0.34
N GLY A 97 17.49 23.58 1.53
CA GLY A 97 16.61 24.75 1.76
C GLY A 97 15.11 24.46 1.76
N GLN A 98 14.66 23.20 1.62
CA GLN A 98 13.24 22.84 1.67
C GLN A 98 12.51 23.34 2.93
N ARG A 99 13.19 23.40 4.10
CA ARG A 99 12.64 23.97 5.34
C ARG A 99 12.35 25.47 5.21
N VAL A 100 13.24 26.21 4.54
CA VAL A 100 13.08 27.65 4.31
C VAL A 100 11.93 27.89 3.35
N VAL A 101 11.86 27.13 2.24
CA VAL A 101 10.73 27.23 1.29
C VAL A 101 9.40 26.96 2.01
N ARG A 102 9.32 25.90 2.82
CA ARG A 102 8.11 25.61 3.61
C ARG A 102 7.77 26.76 4.57
N ALA A 103 8.75 27.32 5.26
CA ALA A 103 8.53 28.46 6.16
C ALA A 103 8.02 29.70 5.40
N LEU A 104 8.58 30.00 4.22
CA LEU A 104 8.15 31.11 3.36
C LEU A 104 6.74 30.92 2.82
N VAL A 105 6.37 29.70 2.43
CA VAL A 105 5.00 29.39 1.97
C VAL A 105 4.00 29.52 3.11
N LEU A 106 4.38 29.18 4.34
CA LEU A 106 3.50 29.28 5.50
C LEU A 106 3.53 30.69 6.15
N LEU A 107 4.47 31.54 5.77
CA LEU A 107 4.63 32.90 6.31
C LEU A 107 3.33 33.73 6.27
N PRO A 108 2.50 33.70 5.20
CA PRO A 108 1.25 34.45 5.18
C PRO A 108 0.25 34.04 6.27
N LEU A 109 0.36 32.83 6.84
CA LEU A 109 -0.47 32.39 7.96
C LEU A 109 -0.05 33.02 9.30
N ALA A 110 1.21 33.42 9.43
CA ALA A 110 1.76 34.02 10.64
C ALA A 110 1.68 35.55 10.62
N LEU A 111 1.66 36.17 9.42
CA LEU A 111 1.58 37.62 9.27
C LEU A 111 0.14 38.11 9.48
N PRO A 112 -0.08 39.21 10.23
CA PRO A 112 -1.34 39.93 10.16
C PRO A 112 -1.65 40.31 8.70
N PRO A 113 -2.89 40.13 8.21
CA PRO A 113 -3.21 40.36 6.80
C PRO A 113 -2.86 41.76 6.30
N VAL A 114 -2.98 42.77 7.17
CA VAL A 114 -2.59 44.17 6.87
C VAL A 114 -1.09 44.28 6.57
N VAL A 115 -0.23 43.61 7.34
CA VAL A 115 1.22 43.58 7.11
C VAL A 115 1.53 42.91 5.77
N GLY A 116 0.81 41.82 5.45
CA GLY A 116 0.87 41.18 4.13
C GLY A 116 0.48 42.14 3.00
N GLY A 117 -0.58 42.94 3.20
CA GLY A 117 -1.01 43.97 2.27
C GLY A 117 0.03 45.06 2.05
N VAL A 118 0.68 45.56 3.11
CA VAL A 118 1.80 46.51 3.00
C VAL A 118 2.95 45.89 2.21
N ALA A 119 3.35 44.65 2.53
CA ALA A 119 4.42 43.97 1.81
C ALA A 119 4.10 43.79 0.31
N LEU A 120 2.84 43.47 -0.03
CA LEU A 120 2.39 43.39 -1.42
C LEU A 120 2.40 44.75 -2.12
N LEU A 121 2.05 45.83 -1.42
CA LEU A 121 2.11 47.19 -1.95
C LEU A 121 3.56 47.64 -2.21
N GLU A 122 4.49 47.35 -1.29
CA GLU A 122 5.91 47.62 -1.47
C GLU A 122 6.56 46.74 -2.57
N ALA A 123 5.99 45.57 -2.85
CA ALA A 123 6.45 44.71 -3.93
C ALA A 123 5.85 45.09 -5.29
N PHE A 124 4.53 45.24 -5.39
CA PHE A 124 3.78 45.32 -6.65
C PHE A 124 3.06 46.66 -6.87
N GLY A 125 3.17 47.61 -5.94
CA GLY A 125 2.69 48.97 -6.13
C GLY A 125 3.50 49.73 -7.19
N ARG A 126 3.02 50.90 -7.63
CA ARG A 126 3.64 51.66 -8.74
C ARG A 126 5.12 51.99 -8.53
N ARG A 127 5.56 52.17 -7.28
CA ARG A 127 6.97 52.40 -6.88
C ARG A 127 7.60 51.20 -6.17
N GLY A 128 6.97 50.04 -6.28
CA GLY A 128 7.43 48.83 -5.62
C GLY A 128 8.53 48.11 -6.41
N LEU A 129 9.23 47.21 -5.74
CA LEU A 129 10.39 46.48 -6.28
C LEU A 129 10.14 45.80 -7.64
N VAL A 130 8.93 45.25 -7.82
CA VAL A 130 8.48 44.57 -9.05
C VAL A 130 7.53 45.46 -9.85
N GLY A 131 6.76 46.31 -9.19
CA GLY A 131 5.75 47.15 -9.84
C GLY A 131 6.33 48.30 -10.65
N GLU A 132 7.46 48.89 -10.26
CA GLU A 132 8.11 49.96 -11.05
C GLU A 132 8.56 49.48 -12.45
N PRO A 133 9.28 48.34 -12.59
CA PRO A 133 9.56 47.76 -13.91
C PRO A 133 8.31 47.43 -14.74
N LEU A 134 7.23 46.97 -14.09
CA LEU A 134 5.97 46.64 -14.78
C LEU A 134 5.22 47.90 -15.24
N ALA A 135 5.29 48.99 -14.49
CA ALA A 135 4.69 50.26 -14.86
C ALA A 135 5.34 50.87 -16.12
N VAL A 136 6.65 50.66 -16.32
CA VAL A 136 7.35 51.02 -17.56
C VAL A 136 6.78 50.27 -18.77
N LEU A 137 6.27 49.05 -18.57
CA LEU A 137 5.58 48.24 -19.58
C LEU A 137 4.09 48.58 -19.72
N GLY A 138 3.59 49.61 -19.01
CA GLY A 138 2.19 50.01 -19.00
C GLY A 138 1.27 49.13 -18.16
N LEU A 139 1.83 48.25 -17.32
CA LEU A 139 1.07 47.33 -16.46
C LEU A 139 1.05 47.84 -15.02
N GLU A 140 -0.04 48.53 -14.64
CA GLU A 140 -0.25 48.97 -13.25
C GLU A 140 -1.10 47.97 -12.47
N ILE A 141 -0.55 47.41 -11.39
CA ILE A 141 -1.25 46.39 -10.57
C ILE A 141 -1.99 47.02 -9.39
N GLY A 142 -1.37 47.96 -8.68
CA GLY A 142 -1.96 48.60 -7.50
C GLY A 142 -3.32 49.24 -7.79
N PHE A 143 -4.25 49.18 -6.84
CA PHE A 143 -5.62 49.70 -6.97
C PHE A 143 -6.47 49.10 -8.11
N THR A 144 -6.07 47.94 -8.67
CA THR A 144 -6.85 47.22 -9.68
C THR A 144 -7.50 45.95 -9.12
N THR A 145 -8.41 45.35 -9.89
CA THR A 145 -8.94 44.01 -9.58
C THR A 145 -7.82 42.95 -9.55
N ALA A 146 -6.71 43.13 -10.28
CA ALA A 146 -5.57 42.22 -10.22
C ALA A 146 -4.87 42.27 -8.85
N ALA A 147 -4.78 43.46 -8.22
CA ALA A 147 -4.27 43.57 -6.86
C ALA A 147 -5.13 42.81 -5.85
N VAL A 148 -6.46 42.84 -5.99
CA VAL A 148 -7.39 42.04 -5.16
C VAL A 148 -7.09 40.55 -5.29
N VAL A 149 -6.97 40.05 -6.53
CA VAL A 149 -6.70 38.63 -6.81
C VAL A 149 -5.33 38.19 -6.26
N LEU A 150 -4.30 39.03 -6.38
CA LEU A 150 -2.97 38.76 -5.83
C LEU A 150 -2.98 38.72 -4.31
N ALA A 151 -3.64 39.67 -3.64
CA ALA A 151 -3.79 39.66 -2.19
C ALA A 151 -4.54 38.41 -1.70
N GLN A 152 -5.65 38.07 -2.37
CA GLN A 152 -6.40 36.85 -2.07
C GLN A 152 -5.56 35.59 -2.26
N THR A 153 -4.78 35.50 -3.35
CA THR A 153 -3.90 34.37 -3.64
C THR A 153 -2.81 34.25 -2.57
N PHE A 154 -2.15 35.34 -2.22
CA PHE A 154 -1.08 35.39 -1.21
C PHE A 154 -1.53 34.78 0.13
N VAL A 155 -2.75 35.09 0.57
CA VAL A 155 -3.25 34.60 1.86
C VAL A 155 -3.93 33.23 1.77
N ALA A 156 -4.51 32.88 0.62
CA ALA A 156 -5.22 31.61 0.42
C ALA A 156 -4.31 30.42 0.06
N LEU A 157 -3.22 30.67 -0.66
CA LEU A 157 -2.31 29.63 -1.17
C LEU A 157 -1.79 28.64 -0.09
N PRO A 158 -1.40 29.08 1.13
CA PRO A 158 -0.88 28.17 2.15
C PRO A 158 -1.87 27.09 2.59
N PHE A 159 -3.18 27.39 2.58
CA PHE A 159 -4.23 26.44 2.97
C PHE A 159 -4.33 25.26 2.00
N LEU A 160 -4.23 25.54 0.70
CA LEU A 160 -4.19 24.50 -0.32
C LEU A 160 -2.93 23.65 -0.21
N VAL A 161 -1.76 24.31 -0.06
CA VAL A 161 -0.47 23.62 0.03
C VAL A 161 -0.46 22.69 1.24
N LEU A 162 -0.85 23.18 2.42
CA LEU A 162 -0.86 22.39 3.65
C LEU A 162 -1.80 21.18 3.56
N SER A 163 -3.00 21.38 3.02
CA SER A 163 -3.99 20.30 2.88
C SER A 163 -3.52 19.22 1.92
N LEU A 164 -2.97 19.61 0.76
CA LEU A 164 -2.49 18.67 -0.26
C LEU A 164 -1.18 18.00 0.13
N GLU A 165 -0.22 18.73 0.71
CA GLU A 165 1.04 18.17 1.23
C GLU A 165 0.76 17.13 2.33
N GLY A 166 -0.19 17.42 3.24
CA GLY A 166 -0.64 16.46 4.24
C GLY A 166 -1.26 15.21 3.62
N ALA A 167 -2.09 15.37 2.59
CA ALA A 167 -2.71 14.25 1.87
C ALA A 167 -1.68 13.40 1.09
N LEU A 168 -0.64 14.02 0.53
CA LEU A 168 0.43 13.34 -0.20
C LEU A 168 1.33 12.54 0.76
N ARG A 169 1.73 13.12 1.90
CA ARG A 169 2.58 12.42 2.89
C ARG A 169 1.86 11.34 3.67
N GLY A 170 0.55 11.47 3.87
CA GLY A 170 -0.23 10.51 4.65
C GLY A 170 -0.47 9.16 3.96
N ARG A 171 -0.17 9.02 2.66
CA ARG A 171 -0.43 7.79 1.90
C ARG A 171 0.86 6.99 1.66
N ARG A 172 0.83 5.69 2.00
CA ARG A 172 1.92 4.74 1.73
C ARG A 172 2.16 4.60 0.23
N GLU A 173 3.44 4.55 -0.15
CA GLU A 173 3.96 4.77 -1.50
C GLU A 173 3.78 3.59 -2.48
N GLY A 174 3.25 2.45 -2.01
CA GLY A 174 3.24 1.20 -2.80
C GLY A 174 2.48 1.23 -4.13
N ALA A 175 1.45 2.07 -4.29
CA ALA A 175 0.70 2.14 -5.56
C ALA A 175 1.51 2.82 -6.67
N GLU A 176 2.29 3.84 -6.32
CA GLU A 176 3.11 4.60 -7.28
C GLU A 176 4.27 3.74 -7.76
N ASP A 177 4.89 3.00 -6.83
CA ASP A 177 5.96 2.05 -7.12
C ASP A 177 5.49 0.92 -8.05
N VAL A 178 4.36 0.28 -7.73
CA VAL A 178 3.76 -0.76 -8.59
C VAL A 178 3.44 -0.18 -9.97
N ALA A 179 2.81 1.00 -10.04
CA ALA A 179 2.51 1.63 -11.33
C ALA A 179 3.76 1.93 -12.15
N ALA A 180 4.85 2.36 -11.51
CA ALA A 180 6.13 2.57 -12.16
C ALA A 180 6.69 1.24 -12.70
N THR A 181 6.67 0.15 -11.94
CA THR A 181 7.15 -1.16 -12.42
C THR A 181 6.35 -1.67 -13.64
N LEU A 182 5.04 -1.39 -13.69
CA LEU A 182 4.16 -1.70 -14.83
C LEU A 182 4.40 -0.84 -16.08
N GLY A 183 5.40 0.03 -16.08
CA GLY A 183 5.79 0.83 -17.24
C GLY A 183 5.16 2.22 -17.33
N ALA A 184 4.49 2.71 -16.27
CA ALA A 184 3.94 4.06 -16.28
C ALA A 184 5.02 5.13 -16.05
N ALA A 185 5.15 6.07 -17.00
CA ALA A 185 5.99 7.25 -16.84
C ALA A 185 5.53 8.13 -15.65
N PRO A 186 6.42 8.95 -15.06
CA PRO A 186 6.10 9.76 -13.88
C PRO A 186 4.86 10.66 -14.04
N SER A 187 4.65 11.24 -15.22
CA SER A 187 3.45 12.04 -15.52
C SER A 187 2.17 11.22 -15.50
N ARG A 188 2.24 9.95 -15.92
CA ARG A 188 1.12 9.03 -15.90
C ARG A 188 0.84 8.52 -14.49
N VAL A 189 1.87 8.22 -13.71
CA VAL A 189 1.74 7.89 -12.28
C VAL A 189 1.05 9.05 -11.55
N LEU A 190 1.54 10.27 -11.73
CA LEU A 190 0.96 11.47 -11.13
C LEU A 190 -0.53 11.62 -11.47
N THR A 191 -0.89 11.56 -12.77
CA THR A 191 -2.25 11.86 -13.22
C THR A 191 -3.26 10.72 -13.01
N ARG A 192 -2.82 9.46 -13.09
CA ARG A 192 -3.70 8.29 -13.03
C ARG A 192 -3.72 7.59 -11.66
N VAL A 193 -2.67 7.74 -10.86
CA VAL A 193 -2.52 7.07 -9.57
C VAL A 193 -2.55 8.09 -8.44
N THR A 194 -1.60 9.03 -8.42
CA THR A 194 -1.42 9.98 -7.31
C THR A 194 -2.60 10.94 -7.16
N MET A 195 -2.92 11.71 -8.21
CA MET A 195 -3.94 12.77 -8.16
C MET A 195 -5.34 12.25 -7.81
N PRO A 196 -5.84 11.14 -8.40
CA PRO A 196 -7.13 10.57 -8.00
C PRO A 196 -7.15 10.03 -6.57
N ALA A 197 -6.00 9.60 -6.04
CA ALA A 197 -5.86 9.11 -4.67
C ALA A 197 -5.85 10.27 -3.65
N VAL A 198 -5.26 11.42 -3.98
CA VAL A 198 -5.26 12.61 -3.12
C VAL A 198 -6.38 13.60 -3.42
N ALA A 199 -7.28 13.29 -4.37
CA ALA A 199 -8.40 14.14 -4.77
C ALA A 199 -9.25 14.65 -3.58
N PRO A 200 -9.59 13.84 -2.55
CA PRO A 200 -10.32 14.36 -1.39
C PRO A 200 -9.55 15.46 -0.62
N GLY A 201 -8.23 15.32 -0.53
CA GLY A 201 -7.34 16.32 0.06
C GLY A 201 -7.25 17.58 -0.81
N LEU A 202 -7.10 17.43 -2.13
CA LEU A 202 -7.12 18.54 -3.07
C LEU A 202 -8.42 19.35 -2.98
N VAL A 203 -9.58 18.67 -3.01
CA VAL A 203 -10.89 19.31 -2.89
C VAL A 203 -11.01 20.07 -1.57
N SER A 204 -10.59 19.45 -0.46
CA SER A 204 -10.60 20.11 0.84
C SER A 204 -9.72 21.36 0.86
N GLY A 205 -8.50 21.27 0.30
CA GLY A 205 -7.59 22.40 0.19
C GLY A 205 -8.12 23.53 -0.69
N LEU A 206 -8.80 23.21 -1.81
CA LEU A 206 -9.43 24.20 -2.68
C LEU A 206 -10.59 24.93 -1.99
N VAL A 207 -11.42 24.22 -1.22
CA VAL A 207 -12.51 24.85 -0.45
C VAL A 207 -11.96 25.76 0.63
N LEU A 208 -10.93 25.32 1.36
CA LEU A 208 -10.29 26.15 2.39
C LEU A 208 -9.63 27.40 1.79
N ALA A 209 -8.91 27.26 0.67
CA ALA A 209 -8.31 28.38 -0.04
C ALA A 209 -9.39 29.36 -0.56
N TRP A 210 -10.48 28.86 -1.14
CA TRP A 210 -11.59 29.70 -1.60
C TRP A 210 -12.28 30.42 -0.46
N ALA A 211 -12.60 29.72 0.63
CA ALA A 211 -13.23 30.33 1.81
C ALA A 211 -12.34 31.42 2.41
N ARG A 212 -11.02 31.18 2.45
CA ARG A 212 -10.04 32.17 2.89
C ARG A 212 -9.98 33.37 1.94
N ALA A 213 -10.00 33.15 0.63
CA ALA A 213 -9.96 34.22 -0.38
C ALA A 213 -11.23 35.09 -0.34
N LEU A 214 -12.41 34.46 -0.19
CA LEU A 214 -13.70 35.15 -0.12
C LEU A 214 -13.78 36.08 1.11
N GLY A 215 -13.25 35.63 2.25
CA GLY A 215 -13.21 36.41 3.50
C GLY A 215 -12.03 37.38 3.62
N GLU A 216 -11.15 37.48 2.61
CA GLU A 216 -9.97 38.35 2.70
C GLU A 216 -10.36 39.84 2.64
N PHE A 217 -9.88 40.58 3.64
CA PHE A 217 -10.17 42.00 3.84
C PHE A 217 -8.89 42.82 4.06
N GLY A 218 -8.03 42.42 5.00
CA GLY A 218 -6.92 43.25 5.49
C GLY A 218 -5.79 43.47 4.49
N ALA A 219 -5.41 42.44 3.72
CA ALA A 219 -4.43 42.58 2.65
C ALA A 219 -5.02 43.39 1.48
N THR A 220 -6.29 43.14 1.15
CA THR A 220 -7.00 43.79 0.05
C THR A 220 -7.17 45.29 0.26
N ILE A 221 -7.65 45.73 1.43
CA ILE A 221 -7.86 47.16 1.71
C ILE A 221 -6.55 47.95 1.63
N THR A 222 -5.45 47.35 2.08
CA THR A 222 -4.15 48.00 2.13
C THR A 222 -3.48 48.09 0.75
N PHE A 223 -3.60 47.03 -0.06
CA PHE A 223 -2.92 46.94 -1.36
C PHE A 223 -3.79 47.41 -2.55
N ALA A 224 -5.07 47.03 -2.57
CA ALA A 224 -6.00 47.31 -3.67
C ALA A 224 -6.92 48.51 -3.38
N GLY A 225 -6.95 49.02 -2.14
CA GLY A 225 -7.85 50.10 -1.74
C GLY A 225 -9.33 49.69 -1.79
N SER A 226 -10.22 50.69 -1.76
CA SER A 226 -11.68 50.50 -1.66
C SER A 226 -12.44 51.25 -2.76
N LEU A 227 -12.19 50.93 -4.03
CA LEU A 227 -12.85 51.57 -5.18
C LEU A 227 -14.14 50.81 -5.54
N PRO A 228 -15.32 51.45 -5.45
CA PRO A 228 -16.59 50.83 -5.84
C PRO A 228 -16.54 50.28 -7.28
N GLY A 229 -17.08 49.08 -7.49
CA GLY A 229 -17.10 48.40 -8.80
C GLY A 229 -15.76 47.84 -9.30
N VAL A 230 -14.62 48.19 -8.68
CA VAL A 230 -13.28 47.78 -9.14
C VAL A 230 -12.52 46.94 -8.12
N THR A 231 -12.41 47.41 -6.87
CA THR A 231 -11.65 46.75 -5.79
C THR A 231 -12.43 46.56 -4.50
N GLN A 232 -13.60 47.17 -4.37
CA GLN A 232 -14.46 47.03 -3.19
C GLN A 232 -15.17 45.68 -3.16
N THR A 233 -14.52 44.66 -2.60
CA THR A 233 -15.13 43.35 -2.32
C THR A 233 -16.20 43.43 -1.24
N LEU A 234 -17.02 42.40 -1.11
CA LEU A 234 -18.14 42.31 -0.18
C LEU A 234 -17.71 42.48 1.29
N PRO A 235 -16.61 41.86 1.79
CA PRO A 235 -16.11 42.16 3.13
C PRO A 235 -15.72 43.63 3.32
N LEU A 236 -15.11 44.25 2.30
CA LEU A 236 -14.70 45.65 2.33
C LEU A 236 -15.91 46.60 2.26
N HIS A 237 -16.93 46.22 1.48
CA HIS A 237 -18.22 46.90 1.43
C HIS A 237 -18.92 46.84 2.80
N VAL A 238 -19.02 45.66 3.43
CA VAL A 238 -19.55 45.50 4.79
C VAL A 238 -18.84 46.43 5.78
N TYR A 239 -17.51 46.49 5.75
CA TYR A 239 -16.72 47.35 6.64
C TYR A 239 -17.03 48.84 6.45
N VAL A 240 -17.00 49.33 5.20
CA VAL A 240 -17.28 50.74 4.89
C VAL A 240 -18.72 51.10 5.27
N THR A 241 -19.68 50.25 4.89
CA THR A 241 -21.11 50.46 5.16
C THR A 241 -21.43 50.38 6.65
N ARG A 242 -20.67 49.64 7.48
CA ARG A 242 -20.94 49.52 8.92
C ARG A 242 -21.00 50.86 9.67
N SER A 243 -20.25 51.85 9.19
CA SER A 243 -20.18 53.19 9.77
C SER A 243 -21.36 54.09 9.38
N SER A 244 -21.93 53.89 8.19
CA SER A 244 -22.99 54.73 7.62
C SER A 244 -24.38 54.10 7.72
N ASP A 245 -24.47 52.78 7.55
CA ASP A 245 -25.70 51.98 7.54
C ASP A 245 -25.46 50.63 8.25
N PRO A 246 -25.67 50.57 9.58
CA PRO A 246 -25.53 49.35 10.37
C PRO A 246 -26.40 48.19 9.88
N GLU A 247 -27.62 48.47 9.42
CA GLU A 247 -28.61 47.47 9.02
C GLU A 247 -28.22 46.81 7.70
N GLY A 248 -27.81 47.61 6.71
CA GLY A 248 -27.24 47.12 5.45
C GLY A 248 -25.97 46.28 5.66
N ALA A 249 -25.11 46.66 6.61
CA ALA A 249 -23.91 45.88 6.94
C ALA A 249 -24.24 44.50 7.53
N ILE A 250 -25.28 44.39 8.38
CA ILE A 250 -25.77 43.12 8.92
C ILE A 250 -26.31 42.24 7.79
N ALA A 251 -27.14 42.80 6.91
CA ALA A 251 -27.68 42.08 5.75
C ALA A 251 -26.58 41.52 4.83
N MET A 252 -25.56 42.32 4.52
CA MET A 252 -24.43 41.88 3.68
C MET A 252 -23.54 40.84 4.38
N SER A 253 -23.40 40.94 5.71
CA SER A 253 -22.68 39.95 6.51
C SER A 253 -23.39 38.60 6.48
N LEU A 254 -24.73 38.60 6.62
CA LEU A 254 -25.54 37.39 6.50
C LEU A 254 -25.39 36.76 5.11
N LEU A 255 -25.44 37.57 4.05
CA LEU A 255 -25.23 37.11 2.68
C LEU A 255 -23.87 36.40 2.52
N LEU A 256 -22.80 36.99 3.03
CA LEU A 256 -21.45 36.39 2.97
C LEU A 256 -21.41 35.02 3.67
N VAL A 257 -22.01 34.90 4.86
CA VAL A 257 -22.10 33.65 5.61
C VAL A 257 -22.90 32.60 4.85
N VAL A 258 -24.06 32.97 4.29
CA VAL A 258 -24.91 32.06 3.50
C VAL A 258 -24.16 31.56 2.26
N VAL A 259 -23.50 32.46 1.52
CA VAL A 259 -22.70 32.10 0.34
C VAL A 259 -21.56 31.15 0.72
N ALA A 260 -20.82 31.46 1.78
CA ALA A 260 -19.75 30.60 2.27
C ALA A 260 -20.26 29.21 2.68
N LEU A 261 -21.40 29.13 3.37
CA LEU A 261 -22.02 27.87 3.80
C LEU A 261 -22.54 27.05 2.62
N VAL A 262 -23.24 27.68 1.67
CA VAL A 262 -23.78 27.01 0.48
C VAL A 262 -22.65 26.40 -0.35
N VAL A 263 -21.59 27.16 -0.63
CA VAL A 263 -20.46 26.66 -1.43
C VAL A 263 -19.71 25.56 -0.68
N THR A 264 -19.44 25.74 0.61
CA THR A 264 -18.75 24.72 1.42
C THR A 264 -19.56 23.43 1.48
N THR A 265 -20.86 23.51 1.78
CA THR A 265 -21.74 22.32 1.86
C THR A 265 -21.96 21.65 0.51
N ALA A 266 -22.05 22.40 -0.58
CA ALA A 266 -22.15 21.84 -1.93
C ALA A 266 -20.93 20.99 -2.30
N VAL A 267 -19.72 21.43 -1.91
CA VAL A 267 -18.47 20.71 -2.20
C VAL A 267 -18.24 19.52 -1.26
N TYR A 268 -18.67 19.61 0.01
CA TYR A 268 -18.54 18.54 1.00
C TYR A 268 -19.68 17.51 0.99
N ARG A 269 -20.56 17.50 -0.03
CA ARG A 269 -21.59 16.46 -0.15
C ARG A 269 -20.93 15.07 -0.19
N PRO A 270 -21.20 14.18 0.77
CA PRO A 270 -20.58 12.86 0.76
C PRO A 270 -21.00 12.12 -0.52
N PRO A 271 -20.07 11.44 -1.20
CA PRO A 271 -20.43 10.64 -2.37
C PRO A 271 -21.52 9.64 -1.95
N GLN A 272 -22.60 9.60 -2.72
CA GLN A 272 -23.67 8.62 -2.55
C GLN A 272 -23.00 7.25 -2.57
N ARG A 273 -23.10 6.50 -1.46
CA ARG A 273 -22.57 5.14 -1.40
C ARG A 273 -23.17 4.37 -2.56
N PRO A 274 -22.35 3.73 -3.42
CA PRO A 274 -22.88 2.79 -4.40
C PRO A 274 -23.78 1.81 -3.64
N ARG A 275 -25.02 1.61 -4.12
CA ARG A 275 -25.87 0.53 -3.63
C ARG A 275 -25.04 -0.74 -3.79
N ALA A 276 -24.60 -1.33 -2.67
CA ALA A 276 -23.98 -2.63 -2.70
C ALA A 276 -24.96 -3.56 -3.44
N ALA A 277 -24.53 -4.10 -4.58
CA ALA A 277 -25.24 -5.21 -5.19
C ALA A 277 -25.35 -6.27 -4.09
N ARG A 278 -26.59 -6.63 -3.74
CA ARG A 278 -26.85 -7.67 -2.74
C ARG A 278 -26.07 -8.91 -3.17
N ALA A 279 -25.14 -9.34 -2.32
CA ALA A 279 -24.62 -10.70 -2.40
C ALA A 279 -25.81 -11.67 -2.34
N PRO A 280 -25.83 -12.75 -3.13
CA PRO A 280 -26.85 -13.79 -3.00
C PRO A 280 -26.81 -14.34 -1.57
N ASP A 281 -27.98 -14.53 -0.96
CA ASP A 281 -28.12 -15.07 0.40
C ASP A 281 -27.46 -16.47 0.50
N PRO A 282 -26.57 -16.71 1.48
CA PRO A 282 -25.95 -18.02 1.69
C PRO A 282 -26.93 -19.08 2.25
N ALA A 283 -28.21 -18.74 2.43
CA ALA A 283 -29.23 -19.62 2.98
C ALA A 283 -30.03 -20.42 1.92
N ALA A 284 -29.72 -20.28 0.63
CA ALA A 284 -30.44 -20.98 -0.44
C ALA A 284 -29.79 -22.28 -0.95
N SER A 285 -28.66 -22.72 -0.38
CA SER A 285 -27.92 -23.91 -0.85
C SER A 285 -28.04 -25.16 0.02
N SER A 286 -29.08 -25.29 0.83
CA SER A 286 -29.38 -26.53 1.56
C SER A 286 -30.62 -27.22 0.99
N GLY A 287 -30.47 -27.80 -0.21
CA GLY A 287 -31.38 -28.84 -0.71
C GLY A 287 -30.88 -30.23 -0.30
N PRO A 288 -31.76 -31.22 -0.07
CA PRO A 288 -31.37 -32.56 0.36
C PRO A 288 -30.61 -33.32 -0.75
N PRO A 289 -29.78 -34.32 -0.40
CA PRO A 289 -28.92 -35.01 -1.37
C PRO A 289 -29.75 -35.85 -2.35
N PRO A 290 -29.29 -36.01 -3.62
CA PRO A 290 -30.03 -36.76 -4.61
C PRO A 290 -29.93 -38.26 -4.34
N THR A 291 -31.09 -38.92 -4.29
CA THR A 291 -31.23 -40.37 -4.28
C THR A 291 -30.95 -40.94 -5.67
N THR A 292 -30.26 -42.07 -5.68
CA THR A 292 -29.99 -42.95 -6.82
C THR A 292 -31.26 -43.35 -7.56
N ALA A 293 -31.31 -43.11 -8.87
CA ALA A 293 -32.24 -43.76 -9.80
C ALA A 293 -31.56 -44.07 -11.14
N ALA A 294 -31.84 -45.26 -11.64
CA ALA A 294 -31.25 -45.94 -12.80
C ALA A 294 -31.65 -45.31 -14.15
N PRO A 295 -31.00 -45.68 -15.28
CA PRO A 295 -31.10 -44.96 -16.53
C PRO A 295 -32.33 -45.37 -17.34
N THR A 296 -33.04 -44.40 -17.89
CA THR A 296 -34.05 -44.62 -18.93
C THR A 296 -33.66 -43.84 -20.17
N THR A 297 -33.33 -44.62 -21.21
CA THR A 297 -33.23 -44.27 -22.62
C THR A 297 -34.38 -43.39 -23.12
N ALA A 298 -34.06 -42.21 -23.64
CA ALA A 298 -34.79 -41.58 -24.74
C ALA A 298 -33.96 -40.41 -25.31
N ALA A 299 -33.50 -40.53 -26.55
CA ALA A 299 -33.15 -39.38 -27.37
C ALA A 299 -34.45 -38.66 -27.79
N PRO A 300 -34.44 -37.33 -28.00
CA PRO A 300 -34.35 -36.86 -29.38
C PRO A 300 -33.54 -35.56 -29.61
N THR A 301 -32.81 -35.59 -30.73
CA THR A 301 -32.76 -34.58 -31.80
C THR A 301 -32.42 -33.12 -31.49
N THR A 302 -31.13 -32.83 -31.66
CA THR A 302 -30.51 -31.76 -32.44
C THR A 302 -31.37 -30.59 -32.94
N THR A 303 -31.11 -29.40 -32.38
CA THR A 303 -30.95 -28.15 -33.15
C THR A 303 -30.05 -27.20 -32.36
N ALA A 304 -28.79 -27.11 -32.78
CA ALA A 304 -27.81 -26.17 -32.25
C ALA A 304 -28.04 -24.76 -32.82
N PRO A 305 -28.10 -23.69 -32.00
CA PRO A 305 -27.76 -22.35 -32.44
C PRO A 305 -26.23 -22.22 -32.45
N ALA A 306 -25.70 -21.73 -33.56
CA ALA A 306 -24.29 -21.52 -33.81
C ALA A 306 -23.64 -20.62 -32.73
N ASP A 307 -22.55 -21.13 -32.17
CA ASP A 307 -21.63 -20.44 -31.27
C ASP A 307 -20.86 -19.36 -32.06
N PRO A 308 -20.95 -18.06 -31.72
CA PRO A 308 -20.11 -17.06 -32.34
C PRO A 308 -18.73 -17.14 -31.68
N GLY A 309 -17.85 -17.97 -32.23
CA GLY A 309 -16.46 -18.05 -31.82
C GLY A 309 -15.77 -16.67 -31.89
N PRO A 310 -14.84 -16.37 -30.96
CA PRO A 310 -14.15 -15.09 -30.96
C PRO A 310 -13.13 -15.05 -32.11
N SER A 311 -13.57 -14.57 -33.27
CA SER A 311 -12.71 -14.20 -34.40
C SER A 311 -12.48 -12.69 -34.38
N GLY A 312 -11.78 -12.22 -33.34
CA GLY A 312 -11.08 -10.94 -33.39
C GLY A 312 -9.63 -11.20 -33.80
N PRO A 313 -8.98 -10.33 -34.61
CA PRO A 313 -7.58 -10.52 -34.94
C PRO A 313 -6.77 -10.47 -33.65
N ALA A 314 -6.12 -11.57 -33.31
CA ALA A 314 -5.07 -11.59 -32.30
C ALA A 314 -3.98 -10.65 -32.80
N VAL A 315 -3.99 -9.41 -32.31
CA VAL A 315 -2.86 -8.50 -32.50
C VAL A 315 -1.74 -9.12 -31.67
N ASP A 316 -0.91 -9.89 -32.34
CA ASP A 316 0.30 -10.49 -31.79
C ASP A 316 1.32 -9.37 -31.58
N VAL A 317 1.11 -8.60 -30.49
CA VAL A 317 2.14 -7.73 -29.97
C VAL A 317 3.24 -8.67 -29.50
N ALA A 318 4.31 -8.75 -30.28
CA ALA A 318 5.45 -9.63 -30.02
C ALA A 318 5.84 -9.55 -28.54
N ARG A 319 5.65 -10.67 -27.83
CA ARG A 319 6.04 -10.79 -26.43
C ARG A 319 7.56 -10.61 -26.33
N PRO A 320 8.06 -9.96 -25.27
CA PRO A 320 9.50 -9.83 -25.11
C PRO A 320 10.13 -11.22 -24.98
N ALA A 321 11.29 -11.39 -25.61
CA ALA A 321 12.09 -12.60 -25.44
C ALA A 321 12.50 -12.77 -23.96
N PRO A 322 12.66 -14.01 -23.49
CA PRO A 322 13.20 -14.29 -22.17
C PRO A 322 14.59 -13.67 -22.02
N ALA A 323 14.87 -13.08 -20.87
CA ALA A 323 16.07 -12.30 -20.63
C ALA A 323 16.80 -12.80 -19.38
N ALA A 324 18.12 -12.93 -19.45
CA ALA A 324 18.90 -13.21 -18.25
C ALA A 324 18.95 -11.94 -17.39
N ALA A 325 18.93 -12.07 -16.07
CA ALA A 325 19.00 -10.95 -15.15
C ALA A 325 20.03 -11.22 -14.05
N THR A 326 20.82 -10.21 -13.72
CA THR A 326 21.66 -10.21 -12.52
C THR A 326 21.23 -9.06 -11.63
N VAL A 327 20.77 -9.40 -10.43
CA VAL A 327 20.37 -8.44 -9.39
C VAL A 327 21.51 -8.33 -8.40
N THR A 328 22.02 -7.12 -8.19
CA THR A 328 22.96 -6.80 -7.12
C THR A 328 22.32 -5.76 -6.20
N ALA A 329 21.96 -6.17 -4.99
CA ALA A 329 21.43 -5.27 -3.98
C ALA A 329 22.54 -4.90 -2.99
N ARG A 330 22.93 -3.62 -2.97
CA ARG A 330 23.81 -3.04 -1.96
C ARG A 330 23.10 -1.88 -1.27
N VAL A 331 22.51 -2.17 -0.12
CA VAL A 331 21.73 -1.22 0.68
C VAL A 331 22.33 -1.15 2.10
N PRO A 332 23.35 -0.30 2.32
CA PRO A 332 24.04 -0.21 3.61
C PRO A 332 23.10 0.11 4.78
N ASP A 333 22.14 1.01 4.57
CA ASP A 333 21.15 1.41 5.60
C ASP A 333 20.25 0.26 6.07
N ARG A 334 20.23 -0.86 5.33
CA ARG A 334 19.44 -2.05 5.64
C ARG A 334 20.32 -3.31 5.83
N ASP A 335 21.64 -3.15 5.86
CA ASP A 335 22.64 -4.24 5.94
C ASP A 335 22.40 -5.36 4.91
N VAL A 336 22.15 -4.98 3.65
CA VAL A 336 21.98 -5.95 2.54
C VAL A 336 23.12 -5.80 1.53
N ASP A 337 23.83 -6.89 1.28
CA ASP A 337 24.84 -7.03 0.22
C ASP A 337 24.72 -8.44 -0.40
N ALA A 338 23.96 -8.51 -1.49
CA ALA A 338 23.64 -9.77 -2.16
C ALA A 338 23.64 -9.62 -3.68
N THR A 339 24.19 -10.63 -4.36
CA THR A 339 24.16 -10.75 -5.83
C THR A 339 23.50 -12.06 -6.20
N ILE A 340 22.48 -11.99 -7.07
CA ILE A 340 21.74 -13.15 -7.58
C ILE A 340 21.65 -13.04 -9.09
N SER A 341 22.04 -14.09 -9.80
CA SER A 341 21.79 -14.26 -11.23
C SER A 341 20.52 -15.09 -11.45
N VAL A 342 19.83 -14.82 -12.54
CA VAL A 342 18.65 -15.53 -13.03
C VAL A 342 18.88 -15.74 -14.52
N ALA A 343 18.97 -17.00 -14.95
CA ALA A 343 19.07 -17.32 -16.37
C ALA A 343 17.77 -17.00 -17.11
N ALA A 344 17.85 -16.84 -18.44
CA ALA A 344 16.68 -16.55 -19.26
C ALA A 344 15.62 -17.65 -19.12
N GLY A 345 14.44 -17.28 -18.62
CA GLY A 345 13.34 -18.21 -18.34
C GLY A 345 13.48 -19.08 -17.10
N GLU A 346 14.52 -18.87 -16.28
CA GLU A 346 14.69 -19.53 -15.00
C GLU A 346 13.80 -18.91 -13.93
N VAL A 347 13.24 -19.75 -13.06
CA VAL A 347 12.57 -19.34 -11.83
C VAL A 347 13.51 -19.60 -10.65
N VAL A 348 14.01 -18.52 -10.05
CA VAL A 348 14.86 -18.59 -8.86
C VAL A 348 14.05 -18.22 -7.63
N ALA A 349 13.96 -19.15 -6.67
CA ALA A 349 13.33 -18.87 -5.39
C ALA A 349 14.33 -18.29 -4.39
N VAL A 350 13.96 -17.22 -3.70
CA VAL A 350 14.74 -16.61 -2.63
C VAL A 350 14.06 -16.90 -1.29
N VAL A 351 14.76 -17.64 -0.45
CA VAL A 351 14.23 -18.09 0.85
C VAL A 351 15.15 -17.66 1.98
N GLY A 352 14.66 -17.69 3.22
CA GLY A 352 15.44 -17.30 4.39
C GLY A 352 14.56 -16.74 5.52
N PRO A 353 15.13 -16.54 6.72
CA PRO A 353 14.38 -16.03 7.87
C PRO A 353 13.81 -14.62 7.62
N ASN A 354 12.84 -14.24 8.45
CA ASN A 354 12.31 -12.88 8.45
C ASN A 354 13.44 -11.88 8.79
N GLY A 355 13.51 -10.79 8.04
CA GLY A 355 14.59 -9.81 8.19
C GLY A 355 15.85 -10.09 7.37
N ALA A 356 15.96 -11.23 6.67
CA ALA A 356 17.15 -11.57 5.86
C ALA A 356 17.42 -10.66 4.64
N GLY A 357 16.58 -9.65 4.36
CA GLY A 357 16.76 -8.73 3.24
C GLY A 357 16.03 -9.10 1.93
N LYS A 358 15.25 -10.20 1.90
CA LYS A 358 14.54 -10.70 0.70
C LYS A 358 13.67 -9.64 -0.02
N SER A 359 12.77 -8.95 0.71
CA SER A 359 11.95 -7.89 0.12
C SER A 359 12.77 -6.66 -0.30
N THR A 360 13.90 -6.38 0.38
CA THR A 360 14.83 -5.31 -0.02
C THR A 360 15.54 -5.66 -1.33
N LEU A 361 15.94 -6.92 -1.51
CA LEU A 361 16.50 -7.43 -2.77
C LEU A 361 15.48 -7.29 -3.91
N LEU A 362 14.22 -7.68 -3.71
CA LEU A 362 13.17 -7.50 -4.72
C LEU A 362 12.92 -6.02 -5.03
N ALA A 363 12.89 -5.16 -4.02
CA ALA A 363 12.76 -3.72 -4.22
C ALA A 363 13.97 -3.14 -5.00
N ALA A 364 15.17 -3.65 -4.79
CA ALA A 364 16.37 -3.25 -5.52
C ALA A 364 16.29 -3.71 -6.99
N ALA A 365 15.85 -4.95 -7.23
CA ALA A 365 15.56 -5.46 -8.57
C ALA A 365 14.50 -4.61 -9.28
N ALA A 366 13.44 -4.21 -8.58
CA ALA A 366 12.41 -3.30 -9.10
C ALA A 366 12.92 -1.87 -9.35
N GLY A 367 14.07 -1.48 -8.78
CA GLY A 367 14.64 -0.13 -8.87
C GLY A 367 14.01 0.88 -7.92
N LEU A 368 13.40 0.42 -6.84
CA LEU A 368 12.70 1.24 -5.84
C LEU A 368 13.61 1.66 -4.66
N VAL A 369 14.69 0.92 -4.44
CA VAL A 369 15.75 1.26 -3.48
C VAL A 369 17.10 1.23 -4.19
N PRO A 370 18.16 1.86 -3.63
CA PRO A 370 19.49 1.79 -4.19
C PRO A 370 19.93 0.35 -4.45
N GLY A 371 20.42 0.07 -5.65
CA GLY A 371 20.80 -1.26 -6.09
C GLY A 371 21.01 -1.27 -7.61
N THR A 372 21.75 -2.25 -8.09
CA THR A 372 22.06 -2.39 -9.50
C THR A 372 21.34 -3.62 -10.05
N LEU A 373 20.61 -3.43 -11.16
CA LEU A 373 20.00 -4.50 -11.93
C LEU A 373 20.72 -4.50 -13.28
N ALA A 374 21.22 -5.65 -13.71
CA ALA A 374 21.66 -5.89 -15.08
C ALA A 374 20.70 -6.89 -15.73
N VAL A 375 20.34 -6.66 -17.00
CA VAL A 375 19.49 -7.54 -17.80
C VAL A 375 20.19 -7.75 -19.14
N ASP A 376 20.29 -9.00 -19.60
CA ASP A 376 21.02 -9.39 -20.81
C ASP A 376 22.46 -8.83 -20.85
N ASP A 377 23.18 -8.93 -19.73
CA ASP A 377 24.55 -8.42 -19.53
C ASP A 377 24.75 -6.89 -19.68
N GLY A 378 23.65 -6.13 -19.79
CA GLY A 378 23.67 -4.66 -19.82
C GLY A 378 23.18 -4.05 -18.50
N PRO A 379 23.85 -3.02 -17.95
CA PRO A 379 23.38 -2.34 -16.75
C PRO A 379 22.05 -1.61 -17.02
N VAL A 380 21.04 -1.88 -16.21
CA VAL A 380 19.75 -1.17 -16.20
C VAL A 380 19.81 0.07 -15.28
N GLU A 381 20.98 0.36 -14.71
CA GLU A 381 21.24 1.45 -13.75
C GLU A 381 20.78 2.83 -14.24
N ALA A 382 20.85 3.11 -15.55
CA ALA A 382 20.43 4.39 -16.13
C ALA A 382 18.95 4.44 -16.57
N ALA A 383 18.25 3.31 -16.61
CA ALA A 383 16.86 3.27 -17.05
C ALA A 383 15.91 3.56 -15.87
N PRO A 384 15.02 4.57 -15.99
CA PRO A 384 13.95 4.79 -15.02
C PRO A 384 13.13 3.50 -14.80
N VAL A 385 12.59 3.30 -13.59
CA VAL A 385 11.79 2.11 -13.20
C VAL A 385 10.80 1.68 -14.29
N HIS A 386 10.06 2.63 -14.85
CA HIS A 386 9.07 2.41 -15.90
C HIS A 386 9.60 1.96 -17.27
N ARG A 387 10.91 1.90 -17.46
CA ARG A 387 11.55 1.36 -18.67
C ARG A 387 12.19 0.00 -18.44
N ARG A 388 12.24 -0.47 -17.18
CA ARG A 388 12.89 -1.74 -16.81
C ARG A 388 12.08 -2.98 -17.23
N ARG A 389 10.79 -2.82 -17.53
CA ARG A 389 9.86 -3.92 -17.92
C ARG A 389 9.86 -5.07 -16.89
N VAL A 390 9.88 -4.68 -15.61
CA VAL A 390 9.84 -5.60 -14.47
C VAL A 390 8.40 -5.65 -13.95
N GLY A 391 7.82 -6.83 -13.87
CA GLY A 391 6.51 -7.02 -13.23
C GLY A 391 6.73 -7.27 -11.74
N TRP A 392 6.10 -6.51 -10.85
CA TRP A 392 6.26 -6.70 -9.42
C TRP A 392 4.93 -6.95 -8.72
N VAL A 393 4.89 -8.03 -7.94
CA VAL A 393 3.80 -8.36 -7.02
C VAL A 393 4.35 -8.22 -5.59
N PRO A 394 4.05 -7.11 -4.89
CA PRO A 394 4.45 -6.94 -3.50
C PRO A 394 3.66 -7.87 -2.57
N GLN A 395 4.20 -8.13 -1.37
CA GLN A 395 3.57 -8.95 -0.33
C GLN A 395 2.16 -8.45 0.04
N GLN A 396 1.95 -7.12 0.01
CA GLN A 396 0.63 -6.51 0.21
C GLN A 396 0.09 -5.98 -1.13
N PRO A 397 -0.93 -6.62 -1.72
CA PRO A 397 -1.43 -6.25 -3.03
C PRO A 397 -2.01 -4.83 -2.98
N THR A 398 -1.42 -3.94 -3.78
CA THR A 398 -1.85 -2.54 -3.87
C THR A 398 -2.48 -2.29 -5.23
N ALA A 399 -3.66 -1.67 -5.25
CA ALA A 399 -4.34 -1.28 -6.49
C ALA A 399 -3.79 0.04 -7.04
N VAL A 400 -3.65 0.12 -8.36
CA VAL A 400 -3.23 1.30 -9.14
C VAL A 400 -4.40 1.98 -9.86
N ALA A 401 -5.53 1.29 -10.02
CA ALA A 401 -6.77 1.84 -10.55
C ALA A 401 -7.97 1.59 -9.62
N ARG A 402 -9.10 2.26 -9.90
CA ARG A 402 -10.33 2.13 -9.09
C ARG A 402 -11.14 0.87 -9.40
N ARG A 403 -11.08 0.39 -10.63
CA ARG A 403 -11.81 -0.77 -11.14
C ARG A 403 -10.81 -1.87 -11.49
N THR A 404 -11.12 -3.11 -11.13
CA THR A 404 -10.24 -4.27 -11.32
C THR A 404 -9.76 -4.44 -12.76
N LEU A 405 -10.66 -4.33 -13.74
CA LEU A 405 -10.27 -4.49 -15.15
C LEU A 405 -9.25 -3.41 -15.58
N ASP A 406 -9.45 -2.16 -15.16
CA ASP A 406 -8.52 -1.07 -15.45
C ASP A 406 -7.20 -1.19 -14.69
N ASP A 407 -7.23 -1.85 -13.53
CA ASP A 407 -6.06 -2.14 -12.70
C ASP A 407 -5.14 -3.14 -13.41
N VAL A 408 -5.71 -4.23 -13.92
CA VAL A 408 -4.98 -5.27 -14.67
C VAL A 408 -4.56 -4.76 -16.04
N ALA A 409 -5.41 -3.98 -16.71
CA ALA A 409 -5.08 -3.35 -17.99
C ALA A 409 -4.08 -2.19 -17.87
N PHE A 410 -3.69 -1.79 -16.64
CA PHE A 410 -2.85 -0.61 -16.43
C PHE A 410 -1.50 -0.70 -17.16
N GLY A 411 -0.80 -1.83 -17.03
CA GLY A 411 0.48 -2.10 -17.70
C GLY A 411 0.38 -2.09 -19.23
N PRO A 412 -0.51 -2.90 -19.85
CA PRO A 412 -0.80 -2.84 -21.28
C PRO A 412 -1.08 -1.42 -21.79
N ARG A 413 -1.91 -0.65 -21.07
CA ARG A 413 -2.21 0.73 -21.45
C ARG A 413 -1.00 1.64 -21.28
N ALA A 414 -0.12 1.39 -20.31
CA ALA A 414 1.12 2.13 -20.11
C ALA A 414 2.10 1.90 -21.25
N ALA A 415 2.15 0.68 -21.78
CA ALA A 415 2.90 0.29 -22.98
C ALA A 415 2.30 0.84 -24.31
N GLY A 416 1.19 1.58 -24.25
CA GLY A 416 0.58 2.23 -25.41
C GLY A 416 -0.44 1.39 -26.17
N LEU A 417 -0.83 0.22 -25.65
CA LEU A 417 -1.88 -0.58 -26.28
C LEU A 417 -3.22 0.16 -26.25
N ARG A 418 -4.00 -0.05 -27.31
CA ARG A 418 -5.37 0.47 -27.40
C ARG A 418 -6.24 -0.11 -26.27
N PRO A 419 -7.25 0.65 -25.79
CA PRO A 419 -8.14 0.22 -24.70
C PRO A 419 -8.71 -1.19 -24.87
N ASP A 420 -9.26 -1.49 -26.04
CA ASP A 420 -9.89 -2.76 -26.39
C ASP A 420 -8.91 -3.94 -26.28
N VAL A 421 -7.70 -3.79 -26.83
CA VAL A 421 -6.65 -4.80 -26.77
C VAL A 421 -6.14 -4.99 -25.34
N ALA A 422 -5.94 -3.88 -24.61
CA ALA A 422 -5.48 -3.91 -23.23
C ALA A 422 -6.49 -4.60 -22.30
N HIS A 423 -7.79 -4.31 -22.46
CA HIS A 423 -8.86 -4.96 -21.72
C HIS A 423 -9.01 -6.44 -22.10
N GLY A 424 -8.86 -6.79 -23.38
CA GLY A 424 -8.83 -8.19 -23.82
C GLY A 424 -7.71 -8.99 -23.16
N ARG A 425 -6.50 -8.43 -23.09
CA ARG A 425 -5.37 -9.05 -22.36
C ARG A 425 -5.64 -9.15 -20.86
N ALA A 426 -6.22 -8.11 -20.26
CA ALA A 426 -6.58 -8.12 -18.85
C ALA A 426 -7.60 -9.22 -18.50
N HIS A 427 -8.64 -9.40 -19.32
CA HIS A 427 -9.59 -10.50 -19.15
C HIS A 427 -8.93 -11.88 -19.30
N ALA A 428 -7.96 -12.03 -20.22
CA ALA A 428 -7.24 -13.29 -20.37
C ALA A 428 -6.46 -13.68 -19.10
N GLU A 429 -5.70 -12.74 -18.53
CA GLU A 429 -4.95 -12.99 -17.28
C GLU A 429 -5.88 -13.14 -16.06
N LEU A 430 -7.00 -12.42 -16.03
CA LEU A 430 -8.00 -12.62 -14.97
C LEU A 430 -8.66 -14.00 -15.06
N ARG A 431 -8.98 -14.50 -16.27
CA ARG A 431 -9.52 -15.85 -16.44
C ARG A 431 -8.53 -16.94 -16.06
N LEU A 432 -7.25 -16.77 -16.40
CA LEU A 432 -6.19 -17.68 -16.00
C LEU A 432 -6.15 -17.91 -14.48
N LEU A 433 -6.46 -16.87 -13.70
CA LEU A 433 -6.43 -16.91 -12.23
C LEU A 433 -7.83 -16.98 -11.59
N ASP A 434 -8.85 -17.39 -12.34
CA ASP A 434 -10.25 -17.46 -11.87
C ASP A 434 -10.76 -16.15 -11.21
N ALA A 435 -10.40 -15.01 -11.78
CA ALA A 435 -10.68 -13.68 -11.26
C ALA A 435 -11.51 -12.80 -12.23
N ASP A 436 -11.98 -13.34 -13.36
CA ASP A 436 -12.69 -12.58 -14.40
C ASP A 436 -14.01 -11.96 -13.91
N HIS A 437 -14.70 -12.67 -13.02
CA HIS A 437 -15.93 -12.19 -12.36
C HIS A 437 -15.70 -10.91 -11.52
N LEU A 438 -14.45 -10.56 -11.21
CA LEU A 438 -14.08 -9.36 -10.45
C LEU A 438 -13.82 -8.14 -11.34
N ALA A 439 -13.84 -8.27 -12.68
CA ALA A 439 -13.44 -7.21 -13.62
C ALA A 439 -14.16 -5.86 -13.41
N GLU A 440 -15.44 -5.90 -12.99
CA GLU A 440 -16.28 -4.72 -12.73
C GLU A 440 -16.20 -4.22 -11.28
N VAL A 441 -15.62 -5.02 -10.38
CA VAL A 441 -15.59 -4.73 -8.95
C VAL A 441 -14.62 -3.57 -8.67
N PRO A 442 -14.95 -2.66 -7.73
CA PRO A 442 -13.99 -1.67 -7.27
C PRO A 442 -12.78 -2.34 -6.61
N SER A 443 -11.57 -1.96 -6.99
CA SER A 443 -10.33 -2.59 -6.50
C SER A 443 -10.15 -2.46 -4.97
N THR A 444 -10.75 -1.44 -4.36
CA THR A 444 -10.75 -1.25 -2.89
C THR A 444 -11.73 -2.15 -2.14
N ALA A 445 -12.62 -2.86 -2.85
CA ALA A 445 -13.63 -3.73 -2.25
C ALA A 445 -13.24 -5.22 -2.30
N LEU A 446 -12.07 -5.55 -2.86
CA LEU A 446 -11.58 -6.92 -2.98
C LEU A 446 -11.15 -7.47 -1.63
N SER A 447 -11.40 -8.76 -1.39
CA SER A 447 -10.78 -9.48 -0.27
C SER A 447 -9.27 -9.62 -0.47
N GLY A 448 -8.51 -9.94 0.57
CA GLY A 448 -7.05 -10.10 0.47
C GLY A 448 -6.64 -11.11 -0.62
N GLY A 449 -7.28 -12.29 -0.65
CA GLY A 449 -7.01 -13.29 -1.68
C GLY A 449 -7.47 -12.90 -3.09
N GLN A 450 -8.59 -12.18 -3.22
CA GLN A 450 -9.02 -11.63 -4.51
C GLN A 450 -8.03 -10.57 -5.03
N ALA A 451 -7.60 -9.65 -4.16
CA ALA A 451 -6.61 -8.63 -4.49
C ALA A 451 -5.27 -9.24 -4.90
N GLN A 452 -4.88 -10.34 -4.26
CA GLN A 452 -3.66 -11.08 -4.60
C GLN A 452 -3.72 -11.67 -6.03
N ARG A 453 -4.82 -12.35 -6.37
CA ARG A 453 -5.03 -12.88 -7.74
C ARG A 453 -5.02 -11.75 -8.78
N VAL A 454 -5.69 -10.65 -8.51
CA VAL A 454 -5.69 -9.46 -9.38
C VAL A 454 -4.27 -8.87 -9.53
N ALA A 455 -3.48 -8.82 -8.45
CA ALA A 455 -2.12 -8.31 -8.50
C ALA A 455 -1.19 -9.19 -9.38
N ILE A 456 -1.31 -10.51 -9.28
CA ILE A 456 -0.58 -11.45 -10.16
C ILE A 456 -1.04 -11.27 -11.62
N ALA A 457 -2.35 -11.26 -11.88
CA ALA A 457 -2.89 -11.04 -13.24
C ALA A 457 -2.37 -9.73 -13.85
N ARG A 458 -2.35 -8.65 -13.05
CA ARG A 458 -1.83 -7.34 -13.48
C ARG A 458 -0.36 -7.36 -13.83
N ALA A 459 0.47 -8.03 -13.03
CA ALA A 459 1.89 -8.16 -13.30
C ALA A 459 2.14 -8.96 -14.59
N LEU A 460 1.40 -10.05 -14.80
CA LEU A 460 1.46 -10.88 -16.02
C LEU A 460 0.96 -10.13 -17.26
N ALA A 461 -0.12 -9.36 -17.13
CA ALA A 461 -0.69 -8.59 -18.25
C ALA A 461 0.30 -7.58 -18.83
N ALA A 462 1.22 -7.05 -18.01
CA ALA A 462 2.26 -6.14 -18.43
C ALA A 462 3.36 -6.77 -19.30
N ASP A 463 3.34 -8.10 -19.48
CA ASP A 463 4.30 -8.86 -20.29
C ASP A 463 5.76 -8.61 -19.85
N PRO A 464 6.09 -8.88 -18.58
CA PRO A 464 7.38 -8.50 -18.01
C PRO A 464 8.51 -9.39 -18.52
N ARG A 465 9.71 -8.82 -18.63
CA ARG A 465 10.95 -9.59 -18.88
C ARG A 465 11.45 -10.29 -17.63
N LEU A 466 11.20 -9.69 -16.47
CA LEU A 466 11.53 -10.20 -15.16
C LEU A 466 10.31 -10.05 -14.26
N LEU A 467 9.80 -11.15 -13.72
CA LEU A 467 8.71 -11.16 -12.76
C LEU A 467 9.27 -11.27 -11.35
N LEU A 468 8.84 -10.38 -10.46
CA LEU A 468 9.22 -10.35 -9.06
C LEU A 468 7.99 -10.64 -8.21
N LEU A 469 8.03 -11.73 -7.45
CA LEU A 469 6.90 -12.19 -6.62
C LEU A 469 7.33 -12.22 -5.17
N ASP A 470 6.70 -11.40 -4.32
CA ASP A 470 6.94 -11.41 -2.87
C ASP A 470 5.78 -12.11 -2.15
N GLU A 471 6.00 -13.36 -1.74
CA GLU A 471 5.01 -14.24 -1.10
C GLU A 471 3.64 -14.28 -1.81
N PRO A 472 3.60 -14.66 -3.11
CA PRO A 472 2.43 -14.47 -3.95
C PRO A 472 1.18 -15.25 -3.50
N PHE A 473 1.32 -16.27 -2.65
CA PHE A 473 0.22 -17.14 -2.22
C PHE A 473 -0.14 -17.00 -0.73
N ALA A 474 0.57 -16.19 0.05
CA ALA A 474 0.42 -16.16 1.51
C ALA A 474 -0.97 -15.67 1.99
N SER A 475 -1.69 -14.91 1.16
CA SER A 475 -3.03 -14.40 1.45
C SER A 475 -4.17 -15.24 0.86
N LEU A 476 -3.86 -16.37 0.24
CA LEU A 476 -4.83 -17.28 -0.37
C LEU A 476 -5.15 -18.45 0.56
N ASP A 477 -6.37 -18.95 0.50
CA ASP A 477 -6.68 -20.24 1.09
C ASP A 477 -5.98 -21.38 0.33
N THR A 478 -5.81 -22.53 0.98
CA THR A 478 -5.02 -23.64 0.47
C THR A 478 -5.47 -24.15 -0.90
N ALA A 479 -6.79 -24.20 -1.15
CA ALA A 479 -7.34 -24.71 -2.40
C ALA A 479 -7.08 -23.73 -3.55
N VAL A 480 -7.41 -22.44 -3.35
CA VAL A 480 -7.14 -21.40 -4.34
C VAL A 480 -5.64 -21.24 -4.59
N ALA A 481 -4.80 -21.34 -3.56
CA ALA A 481 -3.35 -21.29 -3.72
C ALA A 481 -2.82 -22.41 -4.64
N HIS A 482 -3.39 -23.62 -4.55
CA HIS A 482 -3.03 -24.74 -5.43
C HIS A 482 -3.39 -24.48 -6.90
N GLU A 483 -4.60 -23.98 -7.15
CA GLU A 483 -5.07 -23.65 -8.51
C GLU A 483 -4.21 -22.53 -9.13
N VAL A 484 -3.99 -21.44 -8.38
CA VAL A 484 -3.19 -20.29 -8.82
C VAL A 484 -1.73 -20.69 -9.06
N ARG A 485 -1.13 -21.57 -8.23
CA ARG A 485 0.23 -22.10 -8.47
C ARG A 485 0.31 -22.84 -9.80
N THR A 486 -0.65 -23.72 -10.06
CA THR A 486 -0.67 -24.52 -11.28
C THR A 486 -0.81 -23.61 -12.51
N ALA A 487 -1.75 -22.66 -12.46
CA ALA A 487 -1.93 -21.68 -13.52
C ALA A 487 -0.68 -20.81 -13.74
N LEU A 488 -0.02 -20.37 -12.65
CA LEU A 488 1.20 -19.58 -12.74
C LEU A 488 2.36 -20.39 -13.33
N ARG A 489 2.57 -21.63 -12.88
CA ARG A 489 3.60 -22.53 -13.44
C ARG A 489 3.44 -22.67 -14.95
N ASP A 490 2.24 -23.00 -15.40
CA ASP A 490 1.94 -23.24 -16.80
C ASP A 490 2.14 -21.94 -17.62
N ARG A 491 1.79 -20.79 -17.03
CA ARG A 491 2.00 -19.47 -17.64
C ARG A 491 3.47 -19.09 -17.76
N LEU A 492 4.27 -19.32 -16.72
CA LEU A 492 5.72 -19.07 -16.72
C LEU A 492 6.43 -19.96 -17.73
N ALA A 493 6.09 -21.25 -17.77
CA ALA A 493 6.61 -22.19 -18.76
C ALA A 493 6.25 -21.78 -20.20
N ALA A 494 5.01 -21.37 -20.44
CA ALA A 494 4.55 -20.95 -21.77
C ALA A 494 5.18 -19.62 -22.26
N THR A 495 5.76 -18.83 -21.38
CA THR A 495 6.36 -17.53 -21.71
C THR A 495 7.88 -17.50 -21.55
N ALA A 496 8.47 -18.51 -20.92
CA ALA A 496 9.85 -18.49 -20.43
C ALA A 496 10.14 -17.20 -19.64
N CYS A 497 9.21 -16.76 -18.79
CA CYS A 497 9.41 -15.51 -18.04
C CYS A 497 10.40 -15.73 -16.89
N SER A 498 11.56 -15.08 -16.95
CA SER A 498 12.54 -15.09 -15.86
C SER A 498 11.90 -14.54 -14.59
N THR A 499 12.04 -15.26 -13.47
CA THR A 499 11.26 -14.96 -12.26
C THR A 499 12.13 -15.04 -11.01
N LEU A 500 11.98 -14.05 -10.12
CA LEU A 500 12.44 -14.11 -8.73
C LEU A 500 11.24 -14.26 -7.80
N LEU A 501 11.20 -15.37 -7.09
CA LEU A 501 10.10 -15.75 -6.19
C LEU A 501 10.57 -15.76 -4.74
N VAL A 502 10.10 -14.84 -3.91
CA VAL A 502 10.26 -14.94 -2.46
C VAL A 502 9.13 -15.79 -1.90
N THR A 503 9.48 -16.85 -1.19
CA THR A 503 8.53 -17.74 -0.54
C THR A 503 9.13 -18.39 0.70
N HIS A 504 8.25 -18.91 1.56
CA HIS A 504 8.58 -19.77 2.69
C HIS A 504 7.84 -21.12 2.62
N ASP A 505 7.09 -21.38 1.53
CA ASP A 505 6.31 -22.61 1.34
C ASP A 505 7.10 -23.59 0.45
N PRO A 506 7.38 -24.83 0.91
CA PRO A 506 8.12 -25.80 0.12
C PRO A 506 7.38 -26.22 -1.16
N LEU A 507 6.04 -26.14 -1.20
CA LEU A 507 5.27 -26.45 -2.41
C LEU A 507 5.55 -25.44 -3.52
N ASP A 508 5.79 -24.17 -3.18
CA ASP A 508 6.16 -23.16 -4.16
C ASP A 508 7.50 -23.49 -4.81
N LEU A 509 8.46 -23.94 -4.01
CA LEU A 509 9.79 -24.34 -4.50
C LEU A 509 9.69 -25.53 -5.45
N LEU A 510 8.97 -26.58 -5.04
CA LEU A 510 8.85 -27.82 -5.80
C LEU A 510 8.06 -27.66 -7.11
N LEU A 511 7.08 -26.76 -7.14
CA LEU A 511 6.20 -26.59 -8.30
C LEU A 511 6.63 -25.49 -9.25
N LEU A 512 7.37 -24.48 -8.77
CA LEU A 512 7.68 -23.29 -9.56
C LEU A 512 9.17 -23.06 -9.79
N ALA A 513 10.04 -23.40 -8.82
CA ALA A 513 11.44 -22.99 -8.85
C ALA A 513 12.35 -24.04 -9.48
N ASP A 514 13.36 -23.57 -10.22
CA ASP A 514 14.45 -24.40 -10.73
C ASP A 514 15.61 -24.45 -9.71
N ARG A 515 15.84 -23.31 -9.04
CA ARG A 515 16.97 -23.08 -8.13
C ARG A 515 16.54 -22.29 -6.89
N VAL A 516 17.20 -22.54 -5.77
CA VAL A 516 16.94 -21.86 -4.50
C VAL A 516 18.18 -21.12 -4.05
N VAL A 517 17.99 -19.83 -3.74
CA VAL A 517 18.97 -18.98 -3.08
C VAL A 517 18.51 -18.75 -1.64
N VAL A 518 19.37 -19.08 -0.69
CA VAL A 518 19.12 -18.87 0.74
C VAL A 518 19.82 -17.59 1.18
N MET A 519 19.06 -16.67 1.76
CA MET A 519 19.59 -15.44 2.35
C MET A 519 19.52 -15.47 3.87
N GLU A 520 20.62 -15.11 4.53
CA GLU A 520 20.71 -14.89 5.98
C GLU A 520 21.53 -13.61 6.23
N ASP A 521 21.09 -12.76 7.16
CA ASP A 521 21.76 -11.50 7.52
C ASP A 521 22.21 -10.66 6.30
N GLY A 522 21.29 -10.50 5.34
CA GLY A 522 21.52 -9.67 4.16
C GLY A 522 22.47 -10.24 3.10
N ARG A 523 22.94 -11.48 3.27
CA ARG A 523 23.94 -12.14 2.41
C ARG A 523 23.39 -13.46 1.85
N VAL A 524 23.91 -13.89 0.71
CA VAL A 524 23.63 -15.22 0.14
C VAL A 524 24.51 -16.25 0.86
N VAL A 525 23.88 -17.28 1.43
CA VAL A 525 24.57 -18.35 2.17
C VAL A 525 24.49 -19.72 1.50
N ASP A 526 23.57 -19.90 0.54
CA ASP A 526 23.43 -21.12 -0.26
C ASP A 526 22.77 -20.76 -1.60
N ASP A 527 23.16 -21.44 -2.67
CA ASP A 527 22.66 -21.23 -4.04
C ASP A 527 22.80 -22.53 -4.85
N ARG A 528 21.72 -23.33 -4.88
CA ARG A 528 21.73 -24.70 -5.42
C ARG A 528 20.36 -25.11 -5.97
N PRO A 529 20.27 -26.13 -6.84
CA PRO A 529 19.00 -26.68 -7.31
C PRO A 529 18.05 -27.05 -6.15
N VAL A 530 16.74 -26.94 -6.38
CA VAL A 530 15.72 -27.21 -5.34
C VAL A 530 15.91 -28.60 -4.70
N ALA A 531 16.18 -29.61 -5.52
CA ALA A 531 16.38 -30.99 -5.05
C ALA A 531 17.55 -31.11 -4.07
N ASP A 532 18.65 -30.39 -4.31
CA ASP A 532 19.85 -30.44 -3.49
C ASP A 532 19.67 -29.67 -2.17
N VAL A 533 18.95 -28.55 -2.20
CA VAL A 533 18.65 -27.75 -1.00
C VAL A 533 17.69 -28.48 -0.07
N LEU A 534 16.65 -29.12 -0.62
CA LEU A 534 15.67 -29.87 0.17
C LEU A 534 16.18 -31.26 0.59
N GLY A 535 16.96 -31.93 -0.26
CA GLY A 535 17.53 -33.25 0.03
C GLY A 535 18.73 -33.20 0.98
N ALA A 536 19.52 -32.14 0.92
CA ALA A 536 20.70 -31.93 1.78
C ALA A 536 20.77 -30.47 2.27
N PRO A 537 19.90 -30.08 3.23
CA PRO A 537 19.87 -28.73 3.77
C PRO A 537 21.10 -28.44 4.61
N ARG A 538 21.66 -27.24 4.44
CA ARG A 538 22.86 -26.75 5.16
C ARG A 538 22.53 -25.71 6.22
N THR A 539 21.30 -25.22 6.24
CA THR A 539 20.83 -24.21 7.19
C THR A 539 19.64 -24.70 7.98
N THR A 540 19.50 -24.19 9.21
CA THR A 540 18.33 -24.51 10.06
C THR A 540 17.03 -24.09 9.38
N PHE A 541 17.06 -23.00 8.61
CA PHE A 541 15.94 -22.55 7.79
C PHE A 541 15.56 -23.56 6.69
N THR A 542 16.54 -24.00 5.88
CA THR A 542 16.30 -24.98 4.79
C THR A 542 15.92 -26.36 5.32
N ALA A 543 16.44 -26.77 6.48
CA ALA A 543 16.02 -28.01 7.13
C ALA A 543 14.56 -27.97 7.58
N ARG A 544 14.12 -26.85 8.16
CA ARG A 544 12.70 -26.63 8.50
C ARG A 544 11.81 -26.67 7.27
N LEU A 545 12.27 -26.11 6.16
CA LEU A 545 11.56 -26.10 4.89
C LEU A 545 11.44 -27.51 4.28
N ALA A 546 12.51 -28.29 4.36
CA ALA A 546 12.53 -29.71 4.02
C ALA A 546 11.75 -30.60 5.01
N GLY A 547 11.36 -30.05 6.16
CA GLY A 547 10.62 -30.77 7.19
C GLY A 547 11.45 -31.76 8.00
N ILE A 548 12.78 -31.57 8.06
CA ILE A 548 13.73 -32.42 8.79
C ILE A 548 14.41 -31.66 9.92
N ASN A 549 14.97 -32.39 10.90
CA ASN A 549 15.73 -31.78 11.98
C ASN A 549 17.17 -31.53 11.55
N LEU A 550 17.73 -30.40 11.98
CA LEU A 550 19.14 -30.06 11.76
C LEU A 550 19.74 -29.42 13.01
N LEU A 551 20.87 -29.95 13.44
CA LEU A 551 21.72 -29.38 14.49
C LEU A 551 23.06 -28.96 13.89
N ARG A 552 23.53 -27.76 14.21
CA ARG A 552 24.85 -27.26 13.82
C ARG A 552 25.86 -27.51 14.94
N GLY A 553 27.08 -27.87 14.56
CA GLY A 553 28.15 -28.09 15.53
C GLY A 553 29.52 -28.22 14.87
N THR A 554 30.50 -28.53 15.70
CA THR A 554 31.88 -28.78 15.27
C THR A 554 32.11 -30.29 15.20
N ALA A 555 32.73 -30.76 14.13
CA ALA A 555 33.00 -32.18 13.92
C ALA A 555 33.97 -32.74 14.97
N VAL A 556 33.60 -33.90 15.52
CA VAL A 556 34.39 -34.71 16.45
C VAL A 556 34.44 -36.14 15.93
N ALA A 557 35.34 -36.97 16.48
CA ALA A 557 35.63 -38.32 15.95
C ALA A 557 34.38 -39.19 15.65
N ASP A 558 33.32 -39.07 16.47
CA ASP A 558 32.11 -39.91 16.38
C ASP A 558 30.82 -39.10 16.10
N GLY A 559 30.92 -37.85 15.63
CA GLY A 559 29.76 -37.01 15.33
C GLY A 559 30.03 -35.51 15.42
N LEU A 560 29.16 -34.76 16.10
CA LEU A 560 29.27 -33.31 16.30
C LEU A 560 29.23 -32.93 17.79
N ASP A 561 30.01 -31.91 18.14
CA ASP A 561 29.82 -31.14 19.36
C ASP A 561 28.92 -29.95 19.05
N THR A 562 27.71 -29.93 19.59
CA THR A 562 26.70 -28.89 19.36
C THR A 562 26.39 -28.15 20.66
N PRO A 563 25.76 -26.96 20.62
CA PRO A 563 25.33 -26.27 21.83
C PRO A 563 24.32 -27.07 22.68
N THR A 564 23.62 -28.04 22.07
CA THR A 564 22.71 -28.96 22.75
C THR A 564 23.40 -30.18 23.37
N GLY A 565 24.72 -30.30 23.19
CA GLY A 565 25.55 -31.42 23.65
C GLY A 565 26.13 -32.24 22.49
N ARG A 566 26.79 -33.35 22.85
CA ARG A 566 27.43 -34.22 21.85
C ARG A 566 26.40 -35.05 21.10
N ILE A 567 26.39 -34.94 19.78
CA ILE A 567 25.51 -35.69 18.88
C ILE A 567 26.34 -36.73 18.11
N SER A 568 26.07 -38.00 18.34
CA SER A 568 26.66 -39.11 17.61
C SER A 568 25.87 -39.41 16.33
N GLY A 569 26.56 -39.71 15.24
CA GLY A 569 25.89 -40.03 13.97
C GLY A 569 26.77 -40.81 13.02
N VAL A 570 26.19 -41.24 11.91
CA VAL A 570 26.94 -41.87 10.81
C VAL A 570 27.31 -40.84 9.75
N PRO A 571 28.42 -41.02 9.01
CA PRO A 571 28.77 -40.15 7.90
C PRO A 571 27.66 -40.08 6.85
N GLY A 572 27.39 -38.88 6.33
CA GLY A 572 26.54 -38.69 5.15
C GLY A 572 27.23 -39.11 3.85
N ASP A 573 26.52 -38.93 2.72
CA ASP A 573 26.99 -39.38 1.40
C ASP A 573 28.28 -38.68 0.92
N GLY A 574 28.68 -37.56 1.56
CA GLY A 574 29.94 -36.84 1.32
C GLY A 574 31.12 -37.29 2.18
N GLY A 575 30.96 -38.34 3.01
CA GLY A 575 31.97 -38.77 3.98
C GLY A 575 31.95 -37.97 5.30
N PRO A 576 32.73 -38.40 6.31
CA PRO A 576 32.77 -37.72 7.60
C PRO A 576 33.43 -36.34 7.47
N PRO A 577 32.90 -35.30 8.14
CA PRO A 577 33.59 -34.01 8.20
C PRO A 577 34.93 -34.13 8.92
N GLU A 578 35.90 -33.31 8.51
CA GLU A 578 37.19 -33.22 9.19
C GLU A 578 37.02 -32.78 10.64
N VAL A 579 37.67 -33.46 11.58
CA VAL A 579 37.59 -33.12 13.01
C VAL A 579 38.02 -31.68 13.24
N GLY A 580 37.18 -30.89 13.90
CA GLY A 580 37.37 -29.45 14.12
C GLY A 580 36.70 -28.55 13.07
N ALA A 581 36.22 -29.09 11.95
CA ALA A 581 35.46 -28.34 10.96
C ALA A 581 33.99 -28.16 11.36
N GLY A 582 33.30 -27.19 10.74
CA GLY A 582 31.85 -27.02 10.90
C GLY A 582 31.08 -28.15 10.21
N GLY A 583 30.02 -28.62 10.85
CA GLY A 583 29.15 -29.65 10.28
C GLY A 583 27.71 -29.55 10.76
N VAL A 584 26.84 -30.34 10.11
CA VAL A 584 25.42 -30.46 10.43
C VAL A 584 25.04 -31.91 10.68
N ALA A 585 24.24 -32.13 11.71
CA ALA A 585 23.61 -33.41 12.02
C ALA A 585 22.15 -33.32 11.61
N VAL A 586 21.73 -34.19 10.69
CA VAL A 586 20.41 -34.19 10.06
C VAL A 586 19.70 -35.50 10.36
N PHE A 587 18.42 -35.45 10.73
CA PHE A 587 17.60 -36.62 11.03
C PHE A 587 16.10 -36.35 10.84
N ASP A 588 15.35 -37.39 10.51
CA ASP A 588 13.90 -37.31 10.28
C ASP A 588 13.13 -37.17 11.61
N PRO A 589 12.08 -36.32 11.70
CA PRO A 589 11.21 -36.25 12.87
C PRO A 589 10.57 -37.58 13.27
N ALA A 590 10.29 -38.47 12.32
CA ALA A 590 9.76 -39.81 12.58
C ALA A 590 10.78 -40.76 13.24
N ALA A 591 12.09 -40.46 13.14
CA ALA A 591 13.13 -41.20 13.84
C ALA A 591 13.31 -40.77 15.31
N VAL A 592 12.61 -39.71 15.74
CA VAL A 592 12.71 -39.13 17.08
C VAL A 592 11.71 -39.77 18.03
N ALA A 593 12.21 -40.45 19.06
CA ALA A 593 11.41 -40.90 20.20
C ALA A 593 11.29 -39.78 21.24
N VAL A 594 10.12 -39.64 21.85
CA VAL A 594 9.83 -38.60 22.85
C VAL A 594 9.68 -39.22 24.23
N HIS A 595 10.44 -38.73 25.20
CA HIS A 595 10.45 -39.23 26.58
C HIS A 595 10.28 -38.10 27.60
N ARG A 596 9.68 -38.43 28.75
CA ARG A 596 9.60 -37.54 29.93
C ARG A 596 10.82 -37.65 30.84
N THR A 597 11.42 -38.84 30.89
CA THR A 597 12.63 -39.14 31.65
C THR A 597 13.69 -39.77 30.73
N PRO A 598 14.99 -39.59 31.00
CA PRO A 598 16.03 -40.12 30.12
C PRO A 598 15.89 -41.64 29.96
N PRO A 599 15.76 -42.16 28.74
CA PRO A 599 15.62 -43.60 28.55
C PRO A 599 16.96 -44.30 28.79
N GLY A 600 16.91 -45.48 29.39
CA GLY A 600 18.06 -46.40 29.39
C GLY A 600 18.21 -47.10 28.03
N GLY A 601 19.43 -47.54 27.70
CA GLY A 601 19.69 -48.38 26.54
C GLY A 601 20.77 -47.85 25.58
N SER A 602 20.62 -48.21 24.30
CA SER A 602 21.59 -47.90 23.23
C SER A 602 21.43 -46.55 22.49
N PRO A 603 20.31 -45.77 22.59
CA PRO A 603 20.28 -44.44 22.01
C PRO A 603 21.42 -43.56 22.57
N ARG A 604 22.12 -42.86 21.67
CA ARG A 604 23.28 -42.04 22.03
C ARG A 604 22.97 -40.55 22.10
N ASN A 605 21.88 -40.12 21.47
CA ASN A 605 21.52 -38.71 21.36
C ASN A 605 20.25 -38.46 22.16
N THR A 606 20.37 -37.64 23.20
CA THR A 606 19.26 -37.22 24.05
C THR A 606 19.31 -35.71 24.15
N ILE A 607 18.27 -35.05 23.64
CA ILE A 607 18.21 -33.60 23.50
C ILE A 607 17.06 -33.08 24.37
N PRO A 608 17.34 -32.31 25.44
CA PRO A 608 16.31 -31.61 26.18
C PRO A 608 15.63 -30.55 25.31
N VAL A 609 14.30 -30.58 25.28
CA VAL A 609 13.51 -29.64 24.50
C VAL A 609 12.31 -29.13 25.28
N ARG A 610 11.85 -27.94 24.93
CA ARG A 610 10.59 -27.36 25.40
C ARG A 610 9.58 -27.36 24.27
N VAL A 611 8.43 -27.99 24.47
CA VAL A 611 7.36 -28.07 23.47
C VAL A 611 6.85 -26.67 23.18
N THR A 612 6.81 -26.31 21.90
CA THR A 612 6.28 -25.04 21.41
C THR A 612 4.88 -25.20 20.84
N GLY A 613 4.56 -26.38 20.30
CA GLY A 613 3.24 -26.67 19.78
C GLY A 613 3.14 -28.06 19.19
N VAL A 614 1.93 -28.43 18.81
CA VAL A 614 1.59 -29.73 18.25
C VAL A 614 0.67 -29.50 17.05
N ARG A 615 0.94 -30.17 15.93
CA ARG A 615 0.16 -30.01 14.70
C ARG A 615 -0.14 -31.36 14.04
N PRO A 616 -1.32 -31.52 13.42
CA PRO A 616 -1.61 -32.69 12.59
C PRO A 616 -0.58 -32.84 11.46
N HIS A 617 -0.14 -34.07 11.18
CA HIS A 617 0.77 -34.38 10.09
C HIS A 617 0.43 -35.73 9.46
N GLY A 618 -0.52 -35.73 8.51
CA GLY A 618 -1.04 -36.97 7.92
C GLY A 618 -1.72 -37.85 8.97
N ALA A 619 -1.29 -39.11 9.07
CA ALA A 619 -1.74 -40.06 10.10
C ALA A 619 -1.03 -39.89 11.45
N LEU A 620 0.01 -39.04 11.50
CA LEU A 620 0.81 -38.74 12.67
C LEU A 620 0.48 -37.34 13.20
N VAL A 621 1.10 -37.00 14.32
CA VAL A 621 1.05 -35.68 14.92
C VAL A 621 2.49 -35.21 15.12
N ARG A 622 2.82 -34.06 14.53
CA ARG A 622 4.14 -33.44 14.65
C ARG A 622 4.19 -32.56 15.90
N VAL A 623 5.05 -32.93 16.83
CA VAL A 623 5.38 -32.13 18.02
C VAL A 623 6.55 -31.24 17.69
N HIS A 624 6.36 -29.93 17.77
CA HIS A 624 7.42 -28.93 17.61
C HIS A 624 7.96 -28.51 18.96
N ALA A 625 9.28 -28.44 19.09
CA ALA A 625 9.95 -28.07 20.32
C ALA A 625 11.21 -27.23 20.05
N THR A 626 11.68 -26.54 21.08
CA THR A 626 12.93 -25.76 21.05
C THR A 626 13.88 -26.30 22.11
N SER A 627 15.12 -26.58 21.74
CA SER A 627 16.19 -26.89 22.72
C SER A 627 16.60 -25.65 23.51
N ASP A 628 17.42 -25.84 24.54
CA ASP A 628 17.83 -24.76 25.46
C ASP A 628 18.69 -23.68 24.76
N ASP A 629 19.34 -24.00 23.64
CA ASP A 629 20.09 -23.07 22.78
C ASP A 629 19.19 -22.33 21.75
N GLY A 630 17.88 -22.60 21.76
CA GLY A 630 16.90 -22.02 20.83
C GLY A 630 16.75 -22.77 19.51
N THR A 631 17.45 -23.89 19.30
CA THR A 631 17.30 -24.67 18.07
C THR A 631 15.92 -25.33 17.97
N HIS A 632 15.25 -25.18 16.83
CA HIS A 632 13.92 -25.76 16.60
C HIS A 632 14.05 -27.21 16.12
N LEU A 633 13.35 -28.12 16.78
CA LEU A 633 13.29 -29.54 16.46
C LEU A 633 11.84 -30.03 16.41
N ALA A 634 11.61 -31.15 15.74
CA ALA A 634 10.32 -31.80 15.60
C ALA A 634 10.42 -33.31 15.84
N ALA A 635 9.34 -33.90 16.33
CA ALA A 635 9.16 -35.34 16.44
C ALA A 635 7.77 -35.74 15.97
N ASP A 636 7.66 -36.82 15.20
CA ASP A 636 6.36 -37.33 14.74
C ASP A 636 5.90 -38.47 15.63
N LEU A 637 4.73 -38.29 16.24
CA LEU A 637 4.11 -39.23 17.16
C LEU A 637 2.79 -39.76 16.61
N THR A 638 2.40 -40.95 17.03
CA THR A 638 1.01 -41.38 16.83
C THR A 638 0.08 -40.59 17.76
N PRO A 639 -1.20 -40.41 17.39
CA PRO A 639 -2.18 -39.77 18.28
C PRO A 639 -2.29 -40.44 19.65
N ALA A 640 -2.15 -41.78 19.71
CA ALA A 640 -2.15 -42.54 20.96
C ALA A 640 -0.94 -42.20 21.83
N ALA A 641 0.28 -42.20 21.26
CA ALA A 641 1.50 -41.85 22.00
C ALA A 641 1.46 -40.41 22.53
N LEU A 642 0.91 -39.47 21.75
CA LEU A 642 0.73 -38.09 22.19
C LEU A 642 -0.21 -37.99 23.40
N ALA A 643 -1.32 -38.75 23.38
CA ALA A 643 -2.30 -38.78 24.47
C ALA A 643 -1.73 -39.42 25.73
N ASP A 644 -1.04 -40.56 25.60
CA ASP A 644 -0.37 -41.25 26.71
C ASP A 644 0.71 -40.38 27.36
N LEU A 645 1.42 -39.61 26.54
CA LEU A 645 2.42 -38.66 27.00
C LEU A 645 1.83 -37.36 27.54
N ASP A 646 0.53 -37.07 27.41
CA ASP A 646 -0.12 -35.79 27.82
C ASP A 646 0.70 -34.55 27.43
N VAL A 647 1.16 -34.49 26.16
CA VAL A 647 2.08 -33.44 25.69
C VAL A 647 1.39 -32.09 25.63
N ARG A 648 1.94 -31.08 26.34
CA ARG A 648 1.42 -29.71 26.35
C ARG A 648 2.46 -28.68 25.92
N ALA A 649 2.00 -27.57 25.35
CA ALA A 649 2.87 -26.43 25.05
C ALA A 649 3.52 -25.89 26.35
N GLY A 650 4.81 -25.57 26.28
CA GLY A 650 5.63 -25.11 27.40
C GLY A 650 6.27 -26.23 28.22
N GLU A 651 5.87 -27.48 28.01
CA GLU A 651 6.39 -28.63 28.74
C GLU A 651 7.82 -29.00 28.33
N ARG A 652 8.60 -29.54 29.27
CA ARG A 652 9.95 -30.08 29.00
C ARG A 652 9.88 -31.56 28.71
N LEU A 653 10.43 -31.96 27.57
CA LEU A 653 10.54 -33.34 27.12
C LEU A 653 11.97 -33.61 26.63
N LEU A 654 12.25 -34.88 26.36
CA LEU A 654 13.52 -35.35 25.82
C LEU A 654 13.27 -35.94 24.44
N PHE A 655 13.91 -35.37 23.43
CA PHE A 655 13.94 -35.94 22.09
C PHE A 655 15.15 -36.86 22.00
N VAL A 656 14.89 -38.12 21.66
CA VAL A 656 15.89 -39.20 21.66
C VAL A 656 15.94 -39.80 20.28
N VAL A 657 17.14 -39.83 19.70
CA VAL A 657 17.38 -40.37 18.35
C VAL A 657 18.57 -41.30 18.37
N LYS A 658 18.48 -42.41 17.64
CA LYS A 658 19.60 -43.36 17.52
C LYS A 658 20.67 -42.77 16.61
N ALA A 659 21.94 -43.01 16.92
CA ALA A 659 23.05 -42.53 16.09
C ALA A 659 22.99 -43.04 14.64
N ALA A 660 22.43 -44.23 14.41
CA ALA A 660 22.24 -44.79 13.06
C ALA A 660 21.27 -43.98 12.17
N GLU A 661 20.35 -43.22 12.78
CA GLU A 661 19.35 -42.38 12.09
C GLU A 661 19.84 -40.94 11.90
N VAL A 662 21.01 -40.59 12.45
CA VAL A 662 21.60 -39.25 12.34
C VAL A 662 22.68 -39.27 11.27
N ARG A 663 22.50 -38.49 10.21
CA ARG A 663 23.52 -38.24 9.19
C ARG A 663 24.33 -37.01 9.57
N VAL A 664 25.66 -37.13 9.57
CA VAL A 664 26.57 -36.02 9.81
C VAL A 664 27.23 -35.60 8.50
N VAL A 665 27.11 -34.33 8.15
CA VAL A 665 27.57 -33.76 6.87
C VAL A 665 28.45 -32.53 7.14
N GLY A 666 29.55 -32.36 6.41
CA GLY A 666 30.37 -31.14 6.46
C GLY A 666 29.71 -29.94 5.76
N LEU A 667 30.00 -28.73 6.24
CA LEU A 667 29.49 -27.47 5.68
C LEU A 667 30.37 -26.86 4.59
#